data_AF-A0A1A8PFA3-F1
#
_entry.id   AF-A0A1A8PFA3-F1
#
_cell.length_a   1.000
_cell.length_b   1.000
_cell.length_c   1.000
_cell.angle_alpha   90.00
_cell.angle_beta   90.00
_cell.angle_gamma   90.00
#
_symmetry.space_group_name_H-M   'P 1'
#
loop_
_entity.id
_entity.type
_entity.pdbx_description
1 polymer ?
#
loop_
_entity_poly.entity_id
_entity_poly.type
_entity_poly.pdbx_seq_one_letter_code
_entity_poly.pdbx_strand_id
1 'polypeptide(L)'
;MAESWYGRMRRFSGGPTRFLSETNVEVFLTELLRELRDDRASFNLKVLLLSPLCEYPDLLCSSDSVGQETALDLMSVFAQCPRKSTQFRSHLLVALTCVLICTSCVRSRSHVALDFLDLLFQVAQDVGDVHNDDTSRSLRATACDCLQEMETCCPGLLSQRLELLSGLRQQETSRLHQVYAGLQIVVLKNAVYQLTQEPGAGAEHLKCLLGGNTSFAWEVDQDAFQTDSKDSAMLSSLIQGSMGMMPTLHTGPDCKELRSVLSSLLEESYLFTPLCQAALLHRLTEVVAMVPGIPPTIFRAQLLRLLGTSEVCLFHATLLMKCAFTDSLFSAEDETFLLKRLLVLSQHPLLSIPEKLFYMDCILHFPENRPISCSDSDEALPVLLTPQLASTLLPTVFNDSATMLARLHLQSLVYLEEGVEESRGLVYLYDHLTSMLNIVESGGSREIVVTFFRAAFLFLLYFSQVHSYCLDLSEQLCRLYLRHTWLAPHLINLANQTQERLPECTWAIGLLRGLQKGITKALLGQLSLQDLSWHLKVLTRVAEEREICQHCSLGFLSSVITTSPLGVGGDWRLGNSFLGVCRRVLLHPTLDSLLIPLADILQHLACYYGDADIQDHARLYYTLLTTVSQEKLAMMLAQEAADNGPQVKKRTLSSLMAENEGLTGALTVHQTETAVLCLTLVSSEGPGESGQLHEKETEDVTDVLEAYRSQFGEPGFMPDVTLKYQLVLKQDQDPRFEQLFNIRLHFVLTDDHYEQLQDINVPCVFKGRPPPVVQLRLKPRQPYPTTLRVSAIFTTQDGFSWHTPLPDVHVAFQQSFLPVPTPPSWSGEARLQLFERLWEEISSETGDCAVSLFCCQLQEAELNVLVGKHFCPFLVSHPANEDEFRVLFFLPPQSHLLLKVRSEVDAVHFSIASDSWQLLPLINSYLLTVTSSPEDTTS
;
A
#
# COMPACT_ATOMS: atom_id res chain seq x y z
N MET A 1 26.70 8.04 -28.09
CA MET A 1 27.67 7.07 -27.53
C MET A 1 26.85 5.99 -26.86
N ALA A 2 26.96 4.73 -27.29
CA ALA A 2 26.14 3.65 -26.74
C ALA A 2 26.38 3.55 -25.22
N GLU A 3 25.33 3.78 -24.43
CA GLU A 3 25.42 3.62 -22.99
C GLU A 3 25.73 2.16 -22.65
N SER A 4 26.67 1.97 -21.72
CA SER A 4 26.96 0.65 -21.18
C SER A 4 25.68 0.06 -20.57
N TRP A 5 25.49 -1.25 -20.72
CA TRP A 5 24.34 -1.98 -20.17
C TRP A 5 24.13 -1.70 -18.66
N TYR A 6 25.21 -1.48 -17.90
CA TYR A 6 25.13 -1.05 -16.50
C TYR A 6 24.38 0.26 -16.28
N GLY A 7 24.56 1.24 -17.17
CA GLY A 7 23.85 2.52 -17.11
C GLY A 7 22.36 2.36 -17.42
N ARG A 8 22.04 1.55 -18.44
CA ARG A 8 20.65 1.23 -18.82
C ARG A 8 19.91 0.49 -17.70
N MET A 9 20.54 -0.51 -17.09
CA MET A 9 19.96 -1.28 -15.97
C MET A 9 19.74 -0.42 -14.73
N ARG A 10 20.66 0.51 -14.41
CA ARG A 10 20.46 1.46 -13.30
C ARG A 10 19.27 2.38 -13.55
N ARG A 11 19.06 2.86 -14.78
CA ARG A 11 17.89 3.68 -15.12
C ARG A 11 16.60 2.87 -15.05
N PHE A 12 16.61 1.64 -15.55
CA PHE A 12 15.49 0.72 -15.41
C PHE A 12 15.11 0.50 -13.94
N SER A 13 16.08 0.19 -13.06
CA SER A 13 15.81 0.01 -11.62
C SER A 13 15.33 1.28 -10.90
N GLY A 14 15.62 2.47 -11.44
CA GLY A 14 15.18 3.75 -10.86
C GLY A 14 13.75 4.13 -11.24
N GLY A 15 13.16 3.48 -12.24
CA GLY A 15 11.80 3.74 -12.73
C GLY A 15 11.48 2.91 -13.97
N PRO A 16 11.07 1.64 -13.83
CA PRO A 16 10.90 0.70 -14.95
C PRO A 16 9.89 1.18 -15.99
N THR A 17 8.74 1.71 -15.53
CA THR A 17 7.68 2.24 -16.39
C THR A 17 8.12 3.47 -17.17
N ARG A 18 8.88 4.37 -16.53
CA ARG A 18 9.42 5.57 -17.17
C ARG A 18 10.47 5.21 -18.23
N PHE A 19 11.38 4.30 -17.91
CA PHE A 19 12.39 3.83 -18.85
C PHE A 19 11.76 3.16 -20.08
N LEU A 20 10.76 2.29 -19.88
CA LEU A 20 10.04 1.61 -20.97
C LEU A 20 9.12 2.54 -21.78
N SER A 21 8.87 3.76 -21.30
CA SER A 21 8.23 4.79 -22.13
C SER A 21 9.22 5.54 -23.03
N GLU A 22 10.48 5.64 -22.61
CA GLU A 22 11.57 6.19 -23.43
C GLU A 22 12.05 5.18 -24.50
N THR A 23 11.93 3.88 -24.22
CA THR A 23 12.30 2.78 -25.12
C THR A 23 11.17 1.74 -25.24
N ASN A 24 10.74 1.41 -26.46
CA ASN A 24 9.71 0.37 -26.69
C ASN A 24 10.06 -0.96 -25.98
N VAL A 25 9.09 -1.52 -25.23
CA VAL A 25 9.20 -2.77 -24.47
C VAL A 25 9.71 -3.93 -25.32
N GLU A 26 9.17 -4.10 -26.53
CA GLU A 26 9.56 -5.19 -27.45
C GLU A 26 11.01 -5.02 -27.92
N VAL A 27 11.41 -3.77 -28.21
CA VAL A 27 12.78 -3.46 -28.66
C VAL A 27 13.77 -3.69 -27.52
N PHE A 28 13.43 -3.28 -26.30
CA PHE A 28 14.28 -3.48 -25.14
C PHE A 28 14.42 -4.96 -24.78
N LEU A 29 13.31 -5.71 -24.80
CA LEU A 29 13.30 -7.15 -24.55
C LEU A 29 14.11 -7.92 -25.59
N THR A 30 13.96 -7.60 -26.88
CA THR A 30 14.75 -8.22 -27.96
C THR A 30 16.23 -7.87 -27.88
N GLU A 31 16.59 -6.62 -27.52
CA GLU A 31 17.98 -6.24 -27.26
C GLU A 31 18.58 -7.01 -26.08
N LEU A 32 17.82 -7.17 -25.00
CA LEU A 32 18.21 -7.90 -23.80
C LEU A 32 18.44 -9.38 -24.12
N LEU A 33 17.51 -10.03 -24.82
CA LEU A 33 17.64 -11.42 -25.25
C LEU A 33 18.80 -11.63 -26.23
N ARG A 34 19.05 -10.66 -27.13
CA ARG A 34 20.20 -10.70 -28.04
C ARG A 34 21.53 -10.61 -27.29
N GLU A 35 21.65 -9.74 -26.29
CA GLU A 35 22.86 -9.62 -25.48
C GLU A 35 23.08 -10.86 -24.59
N LEU A 36 22.02 -11.49 -24.10
CA LEU A 36 22.11 -12.77 -23.37
C LEU A 36 22.68 -13.90 -24.25
N ARG A 37 22.37 -13.89 -25.56
CA ARG A 37 22.92 -14.83 -26.55
C ARG A 37 24.36 -14.54 -26.96
N ASP A 38 24.87 -13.32 -26.78
CA ASP A 38 26.23 -12.99 -27.21
C ASP A 38 27.28 -13.71 -26.34
N ASP A 39 28.10 -14.56 -26.96
CA ASP A 39 29.20 -15.28 -26.30
C ASP A 39 30.31 -14.34 -25.79
N ARG A 40 30.38 -13.11 -26.29
CA ARG A 40 31.38 -12.10 -25.88
C ARG A 40 31.02 -11.41 -24.56
N ALA A 41 29.75 -11.45 -24.15
CA ALA A 41 29.31 -10.82 -22.93
C ALA A 41 29.74 -11.63 -21.69
N SER A 42 30.28 -10.94 -20.68
CA SER A 42 30.70 -11.59 -19.42
C SER A 42 29.51 -12.19 -18.68
N PHE A 43 29.68 -13.34 -18.03
CA PHE A 43 28.60 -13.98 -17.25
C PHE A 43 28.04 -13.09 -16.14
N ASN A 44 28.84 -12.22 -15.52
CA ASN A 44 28.36 -11.26 -14.52
C ASN A 44 27.41 -10.21 -15.13
N LEU A 45 27.69 -9.77 -16.36
CA LEU A 45 26.78 -8.91 -17.10
C LEU A 45 25.49 -9.66 -17.44
N LYS A 46 25.59 -10.91 -17.91
CA LYS A 46 24.41 -11.72 -18.24
C LYS A 46 23.50 -11.97 -17.02
N VAL A 47 24.07 -12.21 -15.83
CA VAL A 47 23.27 -12.32 -14.58
C VAL A 47 22.53 -11.01 -14.28
N LEU A 48 23.18 -9.86 -14.46
CA LEU A 48 22.56 -8.55 -14.26
C LEU A 48 21.45 -8.28 -15.29
N LEU A 49 21.59 -8.76 -16.53
CA LEU A 49 20.54 -8.65 -17.56
C LEU A 49 19.32 -9.53 -17.27
N LEU A 50 19.40 -10.54 -16.38
CA LEU A 50 18.24 -11.35 -15.99
C LEU A 50 17.39 -10.70 -14.89
N SER A 51 17.93 -9.76 -14.10
CA SER A 51 17.20 -9.10 -13.01
C SER A 51 15.87 -8.46 -13.45
N PRO A 52 15.78 -7.74 -14.60
CA PRO A 52 14.52 -7.22 -15.10
C PRO A 52 13.44 -8.28 -15.32
N LEU A 53 13.83 -9.46 -15.81
CA LEU A 53 12.92 -10.59 -16.05
C LEU A 53 12.48 -11.28 -14.74
N CYS A 54 13.29 -11.21 -13.68
CA CYS A 54 12.91 -11.71 -12.36
C CYS A 54 12.01 -10.73 -11.59
N GLU A 55 12.25 -9.42 -11.72
CA GLU A 55 11.56 -8.39 -10.92
C GLU A 55 10.29 -7.84 -11.60
N TYR A 56 10.29 -7.69 -12.93
CA TYR A 56 9.19 -7.09 -13.69
C TYR A 56 8.79 -7.90 -14.94
N PRO A 57 8.55 -9.23 -14.83
CA PRO A 57 8.13 -10.05 -15.97
C PRO A 57 6.80 -9.58 -16.59
N ASP A 58 5.80 -9.19 -15.79
CA ASP A 58 4.50 -8.71 -16.27
C ASP A 58 4.60 -7.42 -17.10
N LEU A 59 5.60 -6.59 -16.80
CA LEU A 59 5.81 -5.31 -17.48
C LEU A 59 6.57 -5.51 -18.81
N LEU A 60 7.45 -6.51 -18.87
CA LEU A 60 8.25 -6.83 -20.07
C LEU A 60 7.49 -7.75 -21.03
N CYS A 61 6.67 -8.66 -20.52
CA CYS A 61 5.86 -9.58 -21.29
C CYS A 61 4.38 -9.16 -21.21
N SER A 62 3.96 -8.25 -22.09
CA SER A 62 2.60 -7.71 -22.10
C SER A 62 1.51 -8.71 -22.52
N SER A 63 1.89 -9.84 -23.12
CA SER A 63 0.98 -10.91 -23.52
C SER A 63 1.55 -12.30 -23.23
N ASP A 64 0.66 -13.29 -23.11
CA ASP A 64 1.05 -14.69 -22.94
C ASP A 64 1.91 -15.21 -24.10
N SER A 65 1.71 -14.72 -25.33
CA SER A 65 2.51 -15.11 -26.49
C SER A 65 3.95 -14.61 -26.39
N VAL A 66 4.16 -13.35 -25.98
CA VAL A 66 5.49 -12.78 -25.76
C VAL A 66 6.20 -13.49 -24.60
N GLY A 67 5.46 -13.87 -23.56
CA GLY A 67 5.95 -14.73 -22.48
C GLY A 67 6.49 -16.08 -22.97
N GLN A 68 5.74 -16.77 -23.84
CA GLN A 68 6.14 -18.05 -24.42
C GLN A 68 7.39 -17.93 -25.29
N GLU A 69 7.44 -16.92 -26.16
CA GLU A 69 8.60 -16.66 -27.02
C GLU A 69 9.85 -16.34 -26.19
N THR A 70 9.71 -15.50 -25.16
CA THR A 70 10.79 -15.16 -24.23
C THR A 70 11.29 -16.40 -23.48
N ALA A 71 10.38 -17.27 -23.03
CA ALA A 71 10.74 -18.51 -22.37
C ALA A 71 11.48 -19.48 -23.30
N LEU A 72 11.01 -19.67 -24.55
CA LEU A 72 11.72 -20.47 -25.56
C LEU A 72 13.12 -19.92 -25.85
N ASP A 73 13.24 -18.60 -25.95
CA ASP A 73 14.51 -17.92 -26.17
C ASP A 73 15.48 -18.14 -25.00
N LEU A 74 15.01 -18.03 -23.76
CA LEU A 74 15.82 -18.30 -22.57
C LEU A 74 16.18 -19.80 -22.44
N MET A 75 15.29 -20.73 -22.80
CA MET A 75 15.60 -22.16 -22.86
C MET A 75 16.70 -22.45 -23.89
N SER A 76 16.69 -21.76 -25.03
CA SER A 76 17.76 -21.85 -26.03
C SER A 76 19.11 -21.37 -25.48
N VAL A 77 19.11 -20.27 -24.71
CA VAL A 77 20.30 -19.74 -24.03
C VAL A 77 20.80 -20.74 -22.98
N PHE A 78 19.90 -21.40 -22.25
CA PHE A 78 20.27 -22.44 -21.28
C PHE A 78 20.93 -23.65 -21.94
N ALA A 79 20.45 -24.07 -23.12
CA ALA A 79 21.03 -25.19 -23.87
C ALA A 79 22.44 -24.87 -24.41
N GLN A 80 22.67 -23.62 -24.84
CA GLN A 80 23.96 -23.16 -25.39
C GLN A 80 25.00 -22.86 -24.30
N CYS A 81 24.55 -22.59 -23.07
CA CYS A 81 25.40 -22.17 -21.96
C CYS A 81 26.33 -23.30 -21.44
N PRO A 82 27.64 -23.05 -21.24
CA PRO A 82 28.57 -24.10 -20.81
C PRO A 82 28.26 -24.61 -19.40
N ARG A 83 28.36 -25.94 -19.22
CA ARG A 83 28.06 -26.65 -17.95
C ARG A 83 28.80 -26.11 -16.72
N LYS A 84 29.97 -25.48 -16.91
CA LYS A 84 30.80 -24.90 -15.84
C LYS A 84 30.24 -23.61 -15.23
N SER A 85 29.31 -22.92 -15.90
CA SER A 85 28.78 -21.62 -15.47
C SER A 85 27.49 -21.76 -14.64
N THR A 86 27.58 -22.50 -13.54
CA THR A 86 26.41 -22.93 -12.75
C THR A 86 25.62 -21.77 -12.14
N GLN A 87 26.29 -20.68 -11.73
CA GLN A 87 25.61 -19.48 -11.22
C GLN A 87 24.72 -18.82 -12.27
N PHE A 88 25.19 -18.67 -13.51
CA PHE A 88 24.36 -18.08 -14.56
C PHE A 88 23.21 -19.02 -14.94
N ARG A 89 23.48 -20.33 -15.02
CA ARG A 89 22.44 -21.35 -15.26
C ARG A 89 21.36 -21.36 -14.17
N SER A 90 21.73 -21.18 -12.90
CA SER A 90 20.74 -21.11 -11.82
C SER A 90 19.86 -19.86 -11.93
N HIS A 91 20.44 -18.69 -12.21
CA HIS A 91 19.68 -17.46 -12.42
C HIS A 91 18.79 -17.53 -13.67
N LEU A 92 19.22 -18.24 -14.72
CA LEU A 92 18.38 -18.49 -15.90
C LEU A 92 17.15 -19.33 -15.56
N LEU A 93 17.29 -20.38 -14.74
CA LEU A 93 16.14 -21.19 -14.31
C LEU A 93 15.14 -20.35 -13.51
N VAL A 94 15.62 -19.47 -12.63
CA VAL A 94 14.77 -18.54 -11.86
C VAL A 94 14.09 -17.51 -12.75
N ALA A 95 14.80 -16.93 -13.73
CA ALA A 95 14.18 -16.00 -14.68
C ALA A 95 13.11 -16.70 -15.53
N LEU A 96 13.37 -17.94 -15.97
CA LEU A 96 12.41 -18.77 -16.71
C LEU A 96 11.16 -19.07 -15.87
N THR A 97 11.29 -19.46 -14.60
CA THR A 97 10.13 -19.66 -13.73
C THR A 97 9.34 -18.38 -13.52
N CYS A 98 10.00 -17.25 -13.25
CA CYS A 98 9.33 -15.96 -13.07
C CYS A 98 8.52 -15.59 -14.32
N VAL A 99 9.11 -15.65 -15.51
CA VAL A 99 8.39 -15.34 -16.77
C VAL A 99 7.21 -16.27 -16.97
N LEU A 100 7.38 -17.58 -16.80
CA LEU A 100 6.32 -18.57 -17.04
C LEU A 100 5.18 -18.53 -16.00
N ILE A 101 5.45 -18.15 -14.76
CA ILE A 101 4.45 -18.03 -13.69
C ILE A 101 3.66 -16.72 -13.83
N CYS A 102 4.36 -15.62 -14.10
CA CYS A 102 3.77 -14.29 -14.22
C CYS A 102 2.94 -14.15 -15.50
N THR A 103 3.44 -14.71 -16.62
CA THR A 103 2.60 -14.91 -17.80
C THR A 103 1.68 -16.10 -17.57
N SER A 104 0.47 -16.13 -18.12
CA SER A 104 -0.53 -17.19 -17.82
C SER A 104 -0.10 -18.59 -18.27
N CYS A 105 1.12 -18.78 -18.77
CA CYS A 105 1.61 -19.94 -19.52
C CYS A 105 1.57 -21.26 -18.76
N VAL A 106 1.78 -21.23 -17.44
CA VAL A 106 1.66 -22.43 -16.58
C VAL A 106 0.18 -22.75 -16.31
N ARG A 107 -0.66 -21.72 -16.09
CA ARG A 107 -2.11 -21.89 -15.89
C ARG A 107 -2.85 -22.30 -17.17
N SER A 108 -2.41 -21.78 -18.32
CA SER A 108 -2.92 -22.10 -19.66
C SER A 108 -2.30 -23.38 -20.23
N ARG A 109 -1.34 -23.96 -19.51
CA ARG A 109 -0.80 -25.29 -19.78
C ARG A 109 -0.11 -25.39 -21.15
N SER A 110 0.67 -24.37 -21.47
CA SER A 110 1.38 -24.27 -22.75
C SER A 110 2.44 -25.37 -22.93
N HIS A 111 2.73 -25.74 -24.18
CA HIS A 111 3.78 -26.71 -24.52
C HIS A 111 5.17 -26.28 -23.98
N VAL A 112 5.46 -24.97 -23.98
CA VAL A 112 6.71 -24.41 -23.46
C VAL A 112 6.86 -24.67 -21.96
N ALA A 113 5.77 -24.56 -21.20
CA ALA A 113 5.79 -24.87 -19.78
C ALA A 113 6.06 -26.38 -19.53
N LEU A 114 5.54 -27.27 -20.39
CA LEU A 114 5.83 -28.70 -20.33
C LEU A 114 7.29 -29.01 -20.65
N ASP A 115 7.83 -28.44 -21.73
CA ASP A 115 9.24 -28.60 -22.11
C ASP A 115 10.18 -28.11 -21.00
N PHE A 116 9.80 -27.01 -20.33
CA PHE A 116 10.55 -26.47 -19.20
C PHE A 116 10.46 -27.38 -17.95
N LEU A 117 9.29 -27.96 -17.66
CA LEU A 117 9.15 -28.95 -16.59
C LEU A 117 10.02 -30.19 -16.85
N ASP A 118 10.02 -30.69 -18.09
CA ASP A 118 10.91 -31.79 -18.51
C ASP A 118 12.39 -31.41 -18.30
N LEU A 119 12.78 -30.20 -18.69
CA LEU A 119 14.13 -29.68 -18.47
C LEU A 119 14.47 -29.63 -16.96
N LEU A 120 13.57 -29.13 -16.11
CA LEU A 120 13.77 -29.07 -14.67
C LEU A 120 13.93 -30.47 -14.06
N PHE A 121 13.12 -31.44 -14.48
CA PHE A 121 13.27 -32.83 -14.05
C PHE A 121 14.58 -33.46 -14.54
N GLN A 122 15.00 -33.20 -15.78
CA GLN A 122 16.29 -33.67 -16.29
C GLN A 122 17.44 -33.10 -15.47
N VAL A 123 17.41 -31.81 -15.15
CA VAL A 123 18.43 -31.16 -14.31
C VAL A 123 18.40 -31.72 -12.89
N ALA A 124 17.21 -31.93 -12.31
CA ALA A 124 17.06 -32.51 -10.97
C ALA A 124 17.52 -33.98 -10.88
N GLN A 125 17.42 -34.74 -11.98
CA GLN A 125 17.87 -36.13 -12.10
C GLN A 125 19.33 -36.27 -12.55
N ASP A 126 20.00 -35.18 -12.92
CA ASP A 126 21.39 -35.22 -13.39
C ASP A 126 22.34 -35.51 -12.23
N VAL A 127 22.54 -36.80 -11.93
CA VAL A 127 23.55 -37.30 -10.98
C VAL A 127 24.96 -37.27 -11.60
N GLY A 128 25.13 -36.55 -12.71
CA GLY A 128 26.39 -36.40 -13.44
C GLY A 128 27.55 -35.93 -12.55
N ASP A 129 28.61 -36.74 -12.58
CA ASP A 129 29.87 -36.69 -11.84
C ASP A 129 29.80 -36.93 -10.33
N VAL A 130 30.03 -38.21 -10.01
CA VAL A 130 30.42 -38.86 -8.74
C VAL A 130 31.64 -38.19 -8.04
N HIS A 131 32.11 -37.05 -8.54
CA HIS A 131 33.14 -36.21 -7.95
C HIS A 131 32.58 -34.84 -7.54
N ASN A 132 31.93 -34.79 -6.37
CA ASN A 132 31.99 -33.71 -5.36
C ASN A 132 32.07 -32.22 -5.79
N ASP A 133 31.59 -31.80 -6.97
CA ASP A 133 31.51 -30.39 -7.33
C ASP A 133 30.26 -29.78 -6.68
N ASP A 134 30.45 -28.98 -5.62
CA ASP A 134 29.38 -28.26 -4.92
C ASP A 134 28.57 -27.33 -5.84
N THR A 135 29.11 -26.99 -7.02
CA THR A 135 28.50 -26.15 -8.04
C THR A 135 27.43 -26.85 -8.87
N SER A 136 27.54 -28.16 -9.13
CA SER A 136 26.46 -28.91 -9.81
C SER A 136 25.28 -29.15 -8.87
N ARG A 137 25.57 -29.25 -7.57
CA ARG A 137 24.55 -29.37 -6.51
C ARG A 137 23.68 -28.13 -6.40
N SER A 138 24.26 -26.92 -6.46
CA SER A 138 23.47 -25.69 -6.39
C SER A 138 22.49 -25.57 -7.57
N LEU A 139 22.88 -26.02 -8.77
CA LEU A 139 21.98 -26.03 -9.92
C LEU A 139 20.80 -27.00 -9.73
N ARG A 140 21.04 -28.20 -9.17
CA ARG A 140 19.97 -29.15 -8.82
C ARG A 140 19.04 -28.60 -7.74
N ALA A 141 19.59 -27.94 -6.72
CA ALA A 141 18.79 -27.26 -5.70
C ALA A 141 17.86 -26.21 -6.34
N THR A 142 18.42 -25.32 -7.17
CA THR A 142 17.63 -24.29 -7.85
C THR A 142 16.57 -24.88 -8.75
N ALA A 143 16.84 -25.98 -9.46
CA ALA A 143 15.82 -26.67 -10.26
C ALA A 143 14.68 -27.22 -9.39
N CYS A 144 14.98 -27.75 -8.21
CA CYS A 144 13.96 -28.22 -7.27
C CYS A 144 13.17 -27.06 -6.64
N ASP A 145 13.82 -25.95 -6.31
CA ASP A 145 13.15 -24.73 -5.83
C ASP A 145 12.22 -24.17 -6.93
N CYS A 146 12.67 -24.20 -8.19
CA CYS A 146 11.85 -23.83 -9.35
C CYS A 146 10.61 -24.74 -9.50
N LEU A 147 10.78 -26.06 -9.37
CA LEU A 147 9.66 -27.01 -9.36
C LEU A 147 8.71 -26.75 -8.18
N GLN A 148 9.25 -26.39 -7.02
CA GLN A 148 8.46 -26.07 -5.84
C GLN A 148 7.62 -24.80 -6.07
N GLU A 149 8.20 -23.75 -6.64
CA GLU A 149 7.47 -22.51 -6.98
C GLU A 149 6.41 -22.71 -8.06
N MET A 150 6.66 -23.57 -9.04
CA MET A 150 5.63 -23.93 -10.03
C MET A 150 4.47 -24.68 -9.39
N GLU A 151 4.76 -25.59 -8.46
CA GLU A 151 3.75 -26.35 -7.71
C GLU A 151 2.98 -25.49 -6.69
N THR A 152 3.59 -24.47 -6.08
CA THR A 152 2.88 -23.52 -5.20
C THR A 152 1.93 -22.62 -5.98
N CYS A 153 2.33 -22.18 -7.18
CA CYS A 153 1.50 -21.34 -8.05
C CYS A 153 0.41 -22.11 -8.79
N CYS A 154 0.66 -23.37 -9.14
CA CYS A 154 -0.27 -24.27 -9.82
C CYS A 154 -0.32 -25.61 -9.09
N PRO A 155 -1.16 -25.74 -8.04
CA PRO A 155 -1.21 -26.96 -7.23
C PRO A 155 -1.64 -28.17 -8.07
N GLY A 156 -1.00 -29.32 -7.82
CA GLY A 156 -1.28 -30.60 -8.47
C GLY A 156 -0.49 -30.91 -9.73
N LEU A 157 0.33 -29.98 -10.20
CA LEU A 157 1.13 -30.10 -11.42
C LEU A 157 2.05 -31.33 -11.38
N LEU A 158 2.66 -31.61 -10.22
CA LEU A 158 3.65 -32.68 -10.03
C LEU A 158 3.07 -33.91 -9.32
N SER A 159 1.75 -33.97 -9.10
CA SER A 159 1.07 -35.04 -8.35
C SER A 159 1.38 -36.45 -8.88
N GLN A 160 1.50 -36.62 -10.20
CA GLN A 160 1.80 -37.89 -10.87
C GLN A 160 3.27 -38.35 -10.75
N ARG A 161 4.16 -37.56 -10.12
CA ARG A 161 5.61 -37.83 -10.04
C ARG A 161 6.12 -38.02 -8.61
N LEU A 162 5.22 -38.22 -7.66
CA LEU A 162 5.55 -38.41 -6.25
C LEU A 162 6.48 -39.60 -5.99
N GLU A 163 6.29 -40.72 -6.70
CA GLU A 163 7.17 -41.89 -6.56
C GLU A 163 8.59 -41.56 -7.03
N LEU A 164 8.73 -40.88 -8.17
CA LEU A 164 10.02 -40.43 -8.70
C LEU A 164 10.73 -39.47 -7.73
N LEU A 165 10.01 -38.50 -7.17
CA LEU A 165 10.57 -37.57 -6.18
C LEU A 165 11.00 -38.31 -4.90
N SER A 166 10.23 -39.31 -4.47
CA SER A 166 10.60 -40.16 -3.33
C SER A 166 11.88 -40.98 -3.61
N GLY A 167 12.03 -41.48 -4.84
CA GLY A 167 13.23 -42.19 -5.28
C GLY A 167 14.46 -41.28 -5.30
N LEU A 168 14.33 -40.04 -5.81
CA LEU A 168 15.40 -39.05 -5.79
C LEU A 168 15.82 -38.67 -4.36
N ARG A 169 14.83 -38.49 -3.46
CA ARG A 169 15.08 -38.23 -2.04
C ARG A 169 15.89 -39.35 -1.38
N GLN A 170 15.55 -40.61 -1.67
CA GLN A 170 16.23 -41.79 -1.10
C GLN A 170 17.64 -42.01 -1.66
N GLN A 171 17.87 -41.65 -2.92
CA GLN A 171 19.18 -41.77 -3.56
C GLN A 171 20.17 -40.69 -3.11
N GLU A 172 19.67 -39.52 -2.71
CA GLU A 172 20.51 -38.38 -2.37
C GLU A 172 21.05 -38.47 -0.92
N THR A 173 22.38 -38.45 -0.79
CA THR A 173 23.08 -38.51 0.51
C THR A 173 23.63 -37.15 0.98
N SER A 174 23.44 -36.10 0.17
CA SER A 174 23.99 -34.76 0.40
C SER A 174 22.97 -33.82 1.06
N ARG A 175 23.36 -32.55 1.31
CA ARG A 175 22.46 -31.51 1.84
C ARG A 175 21.24 -31.24 0.94
N LEU A 176 21.30 -31.61 -0.34
CA LEU A 176 20.18 -31.50 -1.29
C LEU A 176 18.97 -32.34 -0.90
N HIS A 177 19.18 -33.37 -0.08
CA HIS A 177 18.10 -34.18 0.47
C HIS A 177 17.01 -33.32 1.15
N GLN A 178 17.37 -32.20 1.79
CA GLN A 178 16.39 -31.27 2.39
C GLN A 178 15.48 -30.61 1.34
N VAL A 179 16.03 -30.26 0.18
CA VAL A 179 15.30 -29.61 -0.92
C VAL A 179 14.35 -30.62 -1.59
N TYR A 180 14.81 -31.85 -1.84
CA TYR A 180 13.94 -32.92 -2.35
C TYR A 180 12.82 -33.28 -1.37
N ALA A 181 13.10 -33.33 -0.07
CA ALA A 181 12.08 -33.56 0.95
C ALA A 181 11.06 -32.42 1.00
N GLY A 182 11.51 -31.16 0.89
CA GLY A 182 10.66 -29.97 0.80
C GLY A 182 9.73 -29.98 -0.42
N LEU A 183 10.27 -30.29 -1.60
CA LEU A 183 9.49 -30.43 -2.83
C LEU A 183 8.45 -31.56 -2.69
N GLN A 184 8.88 -32.74 -2.24
CA GLN A 184 7.98 -33.89 -2.10
C GLN A 184 6.81 -33.61 -1.15
N ILE A 185 7.05 -32.93 -0.02
CA ILE A 185 5.96 -32.64 0.93
C ILE A 185 4.97 -31.61 0.38
N VAL A 186 5.44 -30.60 -0.37
CA VAL A 186 4.55 -29.61 -1.01
C VAL A 186 3.67 -30.28 -2.06
N VAL A 187 4.26 -31.11 -2.93
CA VAL A 187 3.53 -31.88 -3.94
C VAL A 187 2.53 -32.83 -3.28
N LEU A 188 2.95 -33.55 -2.22
CA LEU A 188 2.08 -34.46 -1.48
C LEU A 188 0.89 -33.72 -0.88
N LYS A 189 1.12 -32.56 -0.25
CA LYS A 189 0.07 -31.75 0.35
C LYS A 189 -0.93 -31.26 -0.70
N ASN A 190 -0.45 -30.71 -1.81
CA ASN A 190 -1.33 -30.22 -2.87
C ASN A 190 -2.10 -31.36 -3.54
N ALA A 191 -1.48 -32.52 -3.75
CA ALA A 191 -2.14 -33.70 -4.31
C ALA A 191 -3.25 -34.23 -3.39
N VAL A 192 -3.00 -34.31 -2.07
CA VAL A 192 -4.02 -34.67 -1.09
C VAL A 192 -5.15 -33.64 -1.08
N TYR A 193 -4.82 -32.36 -1.13
CA TYR A 193 -5.82 -31.29 -1.19
C TYR A 193 -6.72 -31.39 -2.44
N GLN A 194 -6.17 -31.67 -3.61
CA GLN A 194 -6.99 -31.89 -4.82
C GLN A 194 -7.93 -33.09 -4.67
N LEU A 195 -7.44 -34.20 -4.13
CA LEU A 195 -8.28 -35.37 -3.84
C LEU A 195 -9.41 -35.04 -2.86
N THR A 196 -9.24 -34.07 -1.93
CA THR A 196 -10.36 -33.65 -1.05
C THR A 196 -11.48 -32.93 -1.79
N GLN A 197 -11.20 -32.35 -2.96
CA GLN A 197 -12.20 -31.63 -3.77
C GLN A 197 -12.96 -32.55 -4.74
N GLU A 198 -12.40 -33.71 -5.09
CA GLU A 198 -13.01 -34.65 -6.02
C GLU A 198 -14.16 -35.46 -5.39
N PRO A 199 -15.39 -35.41 -5.95
CA PRO A 199 -16.52 -36.16 -5.43
C PRO A 199 -16.34 -37.68 -5.63
N GLY A 200 -16.11 -38.41 -4.54
CA GLY A 200 -15.93 -39.88 -4.56
C GLY A 200 -14.49 -40.37 -4.45
N ALA A 201 -13.53 -39.46 -4.28
CA ALA A 201 -12.15 -39.80 -3.99
C ALA A 201 -12.04 -40.54 -2.64
N GLY A 202 -11.18 -41.57 -2.58
CA GLY A 202 -11.06 -42.47 -1.45
C GLY A 202 -9.68 -43.12 -1.40
N ALA A 203 -9.52 -44.17 -0.59
CA ALA A 203 -8.22 -44.80 -0.32
C ALA A 203 -7.54 -45.37 -1.58
N GLU A 204 -8.30 -45.90 -2.54
CA GLU A 204 -7.73 -46.46 -3.79
C GLU A 204 -7.18 -45.35 -4.71
N HIS A 205 -7.85 -44.21 -4.82
CA HIS A 205 -7.35 -43.07 -5.60
C HIS A 205 -6.07 -42.50 -4.98
N LEU A 206 -6.01 -42.43 -3.66
CA LEU A 206 -4.82 -42.03 -2.92
C LEU A 206 -3.65 -43.03 -3.12
N LYS A 207 -3.96 -44.33 -3.19
CA LYS A 207 -2.98 -45.38 -3.50
C LYS A 207 -2.43 -45.26 -4.92
N CYS A 208 -3.31 -45.06 -5.92
CA CYS A 208 -2.93 -44.83 -7.30
C CYS A 208 -2.06 -43.58 -7.46
N LEU A 209 -2.33 -42.52 -6.70
CA LEU A 209 -1.55 -41.29 -6.71
C LEU A 209 -0.14 -41.48 -6.12
N LEU A 210 -0.01 -42.28 -5.06
CA LEU A 210 1.29 -42.56 -4.43
C LEU A 210 2.17 -43.53 -5.23
N GLY A 211 1.56 -44.44 -6.02
CA GLY A 211 2.25 -45.42 -6.88
C GLY A 211 2.26 -45.07 -8.38
N GLY A 212 1.84 -43.86 -8.75
CA GLY A 212 1.80 -43.40 -10.13
C GLY A 212 3.19 -43.04 -10.64
N ASN A 213 3.63 -43.71 -11.70
CA ASN A 213 4.91 -43.45 -12.38
C ASN A 213 4.68 -43.22 -13.90
N THR A 214 3.60 -42.52 -14.25
CA THR A 214 3.30 -42.21 -15.65
C THR A 214 4.23 -41.10 -16.16
N SER A 215 4.73 -41.26 -17.39
CA SER A 215 5.20 -40.12 -18.21
C SER A 215 4.09 -39.08 -18.29
N PHE A 216 4.41 -37.78 -18.42
CA PHE A 216 3.47 -36.66 -18.56
C PHE A 216 2.26 -37.02 -19.43
N ALA A 217 1.24 -37.61 -18.82
CA ALA A 217 0.02 -38.06 -19.46
C ALA A 217 -1.03 -37.22 -18.79
N TRP A 218 -1.08 -35.99 -19.28
CA TRP A 218 -2.15 -35.06 -19.01
C TRP A 218 -3.39 -35.49 -19.78
N GLU A 219 -3.98 -36.61 -19.38
CA GLU A 219 -5.40 -36.84 -19.53
C GLU A 219 -5.94 -36.49 -18.13
N VAL A 220 -6.69 -35.41 -17.91
CA VAL A 220 -8.16 -35.35 -18.05
C VAL A 220 -8.64 -33.89 -17.86
N ASP A 221 -9.80 -33.59 -18.48
CA ASP A 221 -10.75 -32.48 -18.33
C ASP A 221 -10.25 -31.03 -18.24
N GLN A 222 -10.62 -30.26 -19.27
CA GLN A 222 -10.52 -28.80 -19.34
C GLN A 222 -11.47 -28.09 -18.35
N ASP A 223 -12.38 -28.81 -17.69
CA ASP A 223 -13.46 -28.24 -16.88
C ASP A 223 -13.14 -28.12 -15.38
N ALA A 224 -12.06 -28.71 -14.87
CA ALA A 224 -11.77 -28.72 -13.43
C ALA A 224 -10.97 -27.49 -12.90
N PHE A 225 -10.49 -26.61 -13.79
CA PHE A 225 -9.62 -25.47 -13.42
C PHE A 225 -10.26 -24.08 -13.59
N GLN A 226 -11.58 -23.99 -13.84
CA GLN A 226 -12.32 -22.75 -13.59
C GLN A 226 -12.45 -22.55 -12.08
N THR A 227 -11.35 -22.11 -11.47
CA THR A 227 -11.37 -21.62 -10.09
C THR A 227 -12.13 -20.30 -10.08
N ASP A 228 -13.35 -20.32 -9.55
CA ASP A 228 -14.04 -19.10 -9.16
C ASP A 228 -13.12 -18.30 -8.23
N SER A 229 -13.19 -16.97 -8.30
CA SER A 229 -12.32 -16.06 -7.54
C SER A 229 -12.30 -16.28 -6.02
N LYS A 230 -13.25 -17.08 -5.48
CA LYS A 230 -13.31 -17.50 -4.08
C LYS A 230 -12.29 -18.58 -3.70
N ASP A 231 -11.89 -19.46 -4.63
CA ASP A 231 -11.00 -20.59 -4.32
C ASP A 231 -9.53 -20.17 -4.28
N SER A 232 -9.16 -19.15 -5.05
CA SER A 232 -7.85 -18.49 -4.96
C SER A 232 -7.64 -17.80 -3.61
N ALA A 233 -8.70 -17.21 -3.04
CA ALA A 233 -8.68 -16.62 -1.69
C ALA A 233 -8.50 -17.70 -0.62
N MET A 234 -9.16 -18.87 -0.75
CA MET A 234 -8.99 -20.00 0.17
C MET A 234 -7.59 -20.61 0.09
N LEU A 235 -7.01 -20.80 -1.10
CA LEU A 235 -5.64 -21.26 -1.27
C LEU A 235 -4.60 -20.26 -0.75
N SER A 236 -4.84 -18.96 -0.95
CA SER A 236 -3.99 -17.90 -0.35
C SER A 236 -4.09 -17.87 1.18
N SER A 237 -5.26 -18.17 1.76
CA SER A 237 -5.44 -18.29 3.22
C SER A 237 -4.76 -19.53 3.83
N LEU A 238 -4.58 -20.60 3.05
CA LEU A 238 -3.79 -21.79 3.40
C LEU A 238 -2.28 -21.56 3.27
N ILE A 239 -1.87 -20.59 2.45
CA ILE A 239 -0.47 -20.14 2.33
C ILE A 239 -0.15 -19.09 3.41
N GLN A 240 -1.13 -18.29 3.82
CA GLN A 240 -1.06 -17.25 4.86
C GLN A 240 -1.92 -17.60 6.08
N GLY A 241 -1.48 -18.59 6.85
CA GLY A 241 -1.43 -18.45 8.31
C GLY A 241 -2.72 -18.48 9.13
N SER A 242 -3.88 -18.91 8.61
CA SER A 242 -4.97 -19.35 9.50
C SER A 242 -5.35 -20.78 9.16
N MET A 243 -5.26 -21.69 10.14
CA MET A 243 -5.83 -23.04 10.07
C MET A 243 -7.37 -22.93 10.11
N GLY A 244 -7.97 -22.32 9.08
CA GLY A 244 -9.41 -22.34 8.85
C GLY A 244 -9.91 -23.77 8.61
N MET A 245 -11.23 -23.95 8.41
CA MET A 245 -11.82 -25.28 8.13
C MET A 245 -11.13 -25.95 6.94
N MET A 246 -10.24 -26.90 7.24
CA MET A 246 -9.57 -27.73 6.26
C MET A 246 -10.56 -28.76 5.68
N PRO A 247 -10.58 -28.97 4.35
CA PRO A 247 -11.39 -30.02 3.75
C PRO A 247 -10.84 -31.40 4.15
N THR A 248 -11.75 -32.35 4.42
CA THR A 248 -11.40 -33.69 4.91
C THR A 248 -11.65 -34.76 3.85
N LEU A 249 -10.67 -35.61 3.59
CA LEU A 249 -10.81 -36.78 2.72
C LEU A 249 -11.46 -37.92 3.48
N HIS A 250 -12.59 -38.43 3.00
CA HIS A 250 -13.25 -39.60 3.58
C HIS A 250 -12.54 -40.90 3.19
N THR A 251 -11.35 -41.12 3.75
CA THR A 251 -10.63 -42.41 3.66
C THR A 251 -11.06 -43.33 4.81
N GLY A 252 -11.34 -44.59 4.53
CA GLY A 252 -11.36 -45.64 5.57
C GLY A 252 -9.99 -45.80 6.25
N PRO A 253 -9.84 -46.75 7.22
CA PRO A 253 -8.60 -46.94 7.99
C PRO A 253 -7.38 -47.44 7.16
N ASP A 254 -7.59 -47.82 5.91
CA ASP A 254 -6.57 -48.38 5.02
C ASP A 254 -5.77 -47.30 4.28
N CYS A 255 -4.90 -46.59 5.02
CA CYS A 255 -3.92 -45.64 4.48
C CYS A 255 -2.47 -46.07 4.80
N LYS A 256 -2.11 -47.33 4.53
CA LYS A 256 -0.78 -47.89 4.90
C LYS A 256 0.37 -47.21 4.16
N GLU A 257 0.21 -46.92 2.87
CA GLU A 257 1.26 -46.34 2.02
C GLU A 257 1.54 -44.88 2.40
N LEU A 258 0.50 -44.06 2.58
CA LEU A 258 0.66 -42.70 3.08
C LEU A 258 1.31 -42.69 4.47
N ARG A 259 0.87 -43.59 5.37
CA ARG A 259 1.50 -43.73 6.69
C ARG A 259 2.98 -44.05 6.58
N SER A 260 3.40 -44.93 5.67
CA SER A 260 4.83 -45.22 5.47
C SER A 260 5.61 -44.03 4.90
N VAL A 261 5.03 -43.27 3.97
CA VAL A 261 5.67 -42.07 3.41
C VAL A 261 5.84 -41.01 4.49
N LEU A 262 4.79 -40.73 5.26
CA LEU A 262 4.83 -39.78 6.38
C LEU A 262 5.83 -40.22 7.45
N SER A 263 5.84 -41.50 7.84
CA SER A 263 6.82 -42.03 8.79
C SER A 263 8.26 -41.86 8.28
N SER A 264 8.53 -42.13 6.99
CA SER A 264 9.87 -41.95 6.42
C SER A 264 10.33 -40.48 6.46
N LEU A 265 9.45 -39.54 6.11
CA LEU A 265 9.76 -38.10 6.16
C LEU A 265 9.97 -37.61 7.60
N LEU A 266 9.18 -38.10 8.54
CA LEU A 266 9.33 -37.79 9.96
C LEU A 266 10.63 -38.38 10.51
N GLU A 267 10.95 -39.63 10.17
CA GLU A 267 12.23 -40.26 10.54
C GLU A 267 13.41 -39.44 10.02
N GLU A 268 13.41 -39.00 8.76
CA GLU A 268 14.49 -38.21 8.16
C GLU A 268 14.57 -36.75 8.66
N SER A 269 13.49 -36.22 9.25
CA SER A 269 13.36 -34.81 9.62
C SER A 269 14.45 -34.25 10.55
N TYR A 270 15.12 -35.08 11.36
CA TYR A 270 16.20 -34.62 12.27
C TYR A 270 17.50 -34.27 11.55
N LEU A 271 17.64 -34.67 10.28
CA LEU A 271 18.80 -34.34 9.44
C LEU A 271 18.67 -32.93 8.83
N PHE A 272 17.52 -32.28 8.99
CA PHE A 272 17.21 -31.03 8.33
C PHE A 272 17.68 -29.83 9.16
N THR A 273 17.86 -28.68 8.51
CA THR A 273 18.01 -27.41 9.24
C THR A 273 16.72 -27.10 10.01
N PRO A 274 16.77 -26.36 11.14
CA PRO A 274 15.58 -26.05 11.93
C PRO A 274 14.45 -25.39 11.12
N LEU A 275 14.80 -24.54 10.16
CA LEU A 275 13.83 -23.88 9.27
C LEU A 275 13.16 -24.88 8.32
N CYS A 276 13.94 -25.73 7.64
CA CYS A 276 13.41 -26.76 6.74
C CYS A 276 12.58 -27.79 7.51
N GLN A 277 13.02 -28.18 8.71
CA GLN A 277 12.25 -29.08 9.58
C GLN A 277 10.93 -28.45 10.03
N ALA A 278 10.91 -27.16 10.40
CA ALA A 278 9.68 -26.46 10.74
C ALA A 278 8.72 -26.37 9.55
N ALA A 279 9.21 -26.05 8.35
CA ALA A 279 8.40 -26.02 7.13
C ALA A 279 7.83 -27.40 6.79
N LEU A 280 8.63 -28.46 6.92
CA LEU A 280 8.18 -29.85 6.74
C LEU A 280 7.09 -30.22 7.74
N LEU A 281 7.29 -29.93 9.04
CA LEU A 281 6.31 -30.20 10.09
C LEU A 281 4.99 -29.44 9.86
N HIS A 282 5.08 -28.19 9.41
CA HIS A 282 3.90 -27.40 9.04
C HIS A 282 3.09 -28.10 7.93
N ARG A 283 3.73 -28.44 6.82
CA ARG A 283 3.05 -29.10 5.69
C ARG A 283 2.54 -30.50 6.03
N LEU A 284 3.26 -31.26 6.86
CA LEU A 284 2.81 -32.56 7.36
C LEU A 284 1.57 -32.43 8.26
N THR A 285 1.51 -31.37 9.08
CA THR A 285 0.35 -31.07 9.93
C THR A 285 -0.90 -30.84 9.08
N GLU A 286 -0.78 -30.09 7.97
CA GLU A 286 -1.87 -29.88 7.01
C GLU A 286 -2.35 -31.20 6.38
N VAL A 287 -1.42 -32.06 5.93
CA VAL A 287 -1.77 -33.36 5.32
C VAL A 287 -2.52 -34.27 6.30
N VAL A 288 -2.05 -34.36 7.54
CA VAL A 288 -2.70 -35.20 8.57
C VAL A 288 -4.06 -34.63 8.98
N ALA A 289 -4.21 -33.30 9.00
CA ALA A 289 -5.50 -32.65 9.24
C ALA A 289 -6.52 -32.93 8.11
N MET A 290 -6.07 -33.00 6.86
CA MET A 290 -6.92 -33.35 5.71
C MET A 290 -7.32 -34.83 5.67
N VAL A 291 -6.53 -35.74 6.23
CA VAL A 291 -6.76 -37.20 6.15
C VAL A 291 -7.05 -37.80 7.53
N PRO A 292 -8.32 -37.81 7.98
CA PRO A 292 -8.70 -38.33 9.30
C PRO A 292 -8.43 -39.84 9.50
N GLY A 293 -8.16 -40.59 8.43
CA GLY A 293 -7.76 -42.01 8.51
C GLY A 293 -6.38 -42.26 9.12
N ILE A 294 -5.55 -41.21 9.29
CA ILE A 294 -4.23 -41.30 9.93
C ILE A 294 -4.29 -40.62 11.30
N PRO A 295 -4.05 -41.36 12.41
CA PRO A 295 -4.06 -40.74 13.72
C PRO A 295 -2.84 -39.81 13.88
N PRO A 296 -3.00 -38.64 14.53
CA PRO A 296 -1.92 -37.68 14.75
C PRO A 296 -0.80 -38.21 15.66
N THR A 297 -1.01 -39.37 16.32
CA THR A 297 0.00 -40.07 17.11
C THR A 297 1.29 -40.40 16.36
N ILE A 298 1.29 -40.35 15.02
CA ILE A 298 2.50 -40.46 14.19
C ILE A 298 3.56 -39.40 14.55
N PHE A 299 3.15 -38.21 15.02
CA PHE A 299 4.06 -37.15 15.44
C PHE A 299 4.65 -37.39 16.85
N ARG A 300 4.13 -38.34 17.65
CA ARG A 300 4.49 -38.48 19.06
C ARG A 300 5.99 -38.76 19.28
N ALA A 301 6.62 -39.53 18.41
CA ALA A 301 8.06 -39.79 18.46
C ALA A 301 8.89 -38.52 18.19
N GLN A 302 8.41 -37.65 17.30
CA GLN A 302 9.04 -36.36 17.01
C GLN A 302 8.79 -35.34 18.11
N LEU A 303 7.58 -35.34 18.67
CA LEU A 303 7.17 -34.42 19.71
C LEU A 303 8.11 -34.49 20.91
N LEU A 304 8.47 -35.69 21.36
CA LEU A 304 9.43 -35.88 22.45
C LEU A 304 10.79 -35.18 22.21
N ARG A 305 11.21 -35.05 20.95
CA ARG A 305 12.42 -34.32 20.56
C ARG A 305 12.18 -32.82 20.48
N LEU A 306 11.05 -32.41 19.87
CA LEU A 306 10.69 -31.02 19.64
C LEU A 306 10.37 -30.27 20.93
N LEU A 307 9.78 -30.95 21.92
CA LEU A 307 9.60 -30.47 23.29
C LEU A 307 10.92 -30.04 23.94
N GLY A 308 12.06 -30.53 23.42
CA GLY A 308 13.43 -30.24 23.83
C GLY A 308 14.09 -29.01 23.18
N THR A 309 13.46 -28.33 22.21
CA THR A 309 14.11 -27.34 21.33
C THR A 309 14.08 -25.88 21.83
N SER A 310 15.15 -25.12 21.57
CA SER A 310 15.23 -23.66 21.82
C SER A 310 15.08 -22.82 20.55
N GLU A 311 15.02 -23.48 19.39
CA GLU A 311 14.87 -22.83 18.09
C GLU A 311 13.42 -22.34 17.90
N VAL A 312 13.26 -21.05 17.63
CA VAL A 312 11.94 -20.38 17.53
C VAL A 312 11.04 -21.05 16.49
N CYS A 313 11.59 -21.37 15.31
CA CYS A 313 10.83 -21.95 14.19
C CYS A 313 10.23 -23.32 14.55
N LEU A 314 11.01 -24.17 15.24
CA LEU A 314 10.57 -25.51 15.66
C LEU A 314 9.57 -25.44 16.82
N PHE A 315 9.78 -24.50 17.74
CA PHE A 315 8.84 -24.27 18.84
C PHE A 315 7.49 -23.79 18.29
N HIS A 316 7.49 -22.85 17.36
CA HIS A 316 6.27 -22.37 16.70
C HIS A 316 5.54 -23.48 15.93
N ALA A 317 6.26 -24.32 15.20
CA ALA A 317 5.66 -25.50 14.54
C ALA A 317 5.02 -26.46 15.56
N THR A 318 5.58 -26.57 16.77
CA THR A 318 5.00 -27.38 17.86
C THR A 318 3.72 -26.77 18.40
N LEU A 319 3.67 -25.45 18.58
CA LEU A 319 2.44 -24.74 18.95
C LEU A 319 1.36 -24.88 17.87
N LEU A 320 1.74 -24.84 16.59
CA LEU A 320 0.82 -25.06 15.50
C LEU A 320 0.23 -26.47 15.49
N MET A 321 1.07 -27.49 15.73
CA MET A 321 0.57 -28.86 15.92
C MET A 321 -0.39 -28.98 17.11
N LYS A 322 -0.17 -28.19 18.18
CA LYS A 322 -1.12 -28.09 19.29
C LYS A 322 -2.42 -27.44 18.86
N CYS A 323 -2.40 -26.33 18.12
CA CYS A 323 -3.60 -25.72 17.55
C CYS A 323 -4.41 -26.71 16.70
N ALA A 324 -3.73 -27.54 15.90
CA ALA A 324 -4.38 -28.44 14.95
C ALA A 324 -4.98 -29.70 15.59
N PHE A 325 -4.29 -30.30 16.57
CA PHE A 325 -4.62 -31.64 17.07
C PHE A 325 -4.99 -31.70 18.56
N THR A 326 -4.71 -30.65 19.33
CA THR A 326 -5.03 -30.51 20.77
C THR A 326 -4.97 -31.83 21.56
N ASP A 327 -6.12 -32.35 22.04
CA ASP A 327 -6.23 -33.54 22.90
C ASP A 327 -5.86 -34.86 22.20
N SER A 328 -5.85 -34.88 20.87
CA SER A 328 -5.53 -36.09 20.10
C SER A 328 -4.02 -36.37 20.03
N LEU A 329 -3.18 -35.35 20.27
CA LEU A 329 -1.72 -35.45 20.24
C LEU A 329 -1.08 -35.11 21.60
N PHE A 330 -1.56 -34.05 22.26
CA PHE A 330 -0.99 -33.54 23.50
C PHE A 330 -1.77 -34.04 24.72
N SER A 331 -1.05 -34.48 25.75
CA SER A 331 -1.63 -34.70 27.07
C SER A 331 -1.58 -33.41 27.89
N ALA A 332 -2.42 -33.30 28.93
CA ALA A 332 -2.35 -32.17 29.86
C ALA A 332 -0.95 -31.99 30.48
N GLU A 333 -0.20 -33.08 30.69
CA GLU A 333 1.20 -33.02 31.16
C GLU A 333 2.11 -32.35 30.13
N ASP A 334 1.98 -32.70 28.84
CA ASP A 334 2.75 -32.11 27.75
C ASP A 334 2.45 -30.61 27.59
N GLU A 335 1.20 -30.20 27.78
CA GLU A 335 0.78 -28.80 27.74
C GLU A 335 1.38 -27.99 28.89
N THR A 336 1.31 -28.51 30.12
CA THR A 336 1.96 -27.84 31.27
C THR A 336 3.48 -27.75 31.09
N PHE A 337 4.09 -28.74 30.44
CA PHE A 337 5.52 -28.73 30.14
C PHE A 337 5.87 -27.69 29.08
N LEU A 338 5.10 -27.60 27.99
CA LEU A 338 5.24 -26.56 26.97
C LEU A 338 5.13 -25.16 27.56
N LEU A 339 4.13 -24.95 28.41
CA LEU A 339 3.91 -23.67 29.09
C LEU A 339 5.09 -23.32 30.00
N LYS A 340 5.56 -24.26 30.83
CA LYS A 340 6.77 -24.07 31.66
C LYS A 340 7.99 -23.70 30.83
N ARG A 341 8.13 -24.30 29.64
CA ARG A 341 9.23 -24.03 28.73
C ARG A 341 9.16 -22.64 28.12
N LEU A 342 7.98 -22.19 27.68
CA LEU A 342 7.75 -20.81 27.22
C LEU A 342 8.15 -19.79 28.30
N LEU A 343 7.75 -20.05 29.55
CA LEU A 343 8.10 -19.20 30.70
C LEU A 343 9.61 -19.12 30.91
N VAL A 344 10.33 -20.25 30.82
CA VAL A 344 11.79 -20.26 30.96
C VAL A 344 12.49 -19.56 29.78
N LEU A 345 12.04 -19.79 28.54
CA LEU A 345 12.65 -19.21 27.34
C LEU A 345 12.46 -17.70 27.27
N SER A 346 11.28 -17.17 27.65
CA SER A 346 11.05 -15.72 27.73
C SER A 346 11.96 -14.98 28.74
N GLN A 347 12.63 -15.72 29.64
CA GLN A 347 13.58 -15.19 30.62
C GLN A 347 15.05 -15.44 30.27
N HIS A 348 15.33 -16.32 29.32
CA HIS A 348 16.68 -16.81 29.13
C HIS A 348 17.66 -15.69 28.73
N PRO A 349 18.76 -15.48 29.46
CA PRO A 349 19.61 -14.30 29.27
C PRO A 349 20.34 -14.28 27.91
N LEU A 350 20.62 -15.44 27.33
CA LEU A 350 21.32 -15.55 26.04
C LEU A 350 20.42 -15.29 24.82
N LEU A 351 19.09 -15.20 25.01
CA LEU A 351 18.17 -14.95 23.91
C LEU A 351 18.02 -13.46 23.63
N SER A 352 17.80 -13.14 22.36
CA SER A 352 17.57 -11.77 21.91
C SER A 352 16.21 -11.23 22.38
N ILE A 353 16.06 -9.91 22.35
CA ILE A 353 14.81 -9.24 22.75
C ILE A 353 13.61 -9.69 21.89
N PRO A 354 13.72 -9.76 20.54
CA PRO A 354 12.61 -10.22 19.70
C PRO A 354 12.16 -11.65 20.02
N GLU A 355 13.10 -12.56 20.30
CA GLU A 355 12.78 -13.95 20.66
C GLU A 355 12.03 -14.02 22.00
N LYS A 356 12.46 -13.23 22.99
CA LYS A 356 11.77 -13.15 24.29
C LYS A 356 10.35 -12.62 24.14
N LEU A 357 10.16 -11.58 23.34
CA LEU A 357 8.84 -11.01 23.06
C LEU A 357 7.95 -12.01 22.31
N PHE A 358 8.50 -12.72 21.34
CA PHE A 358 7.80 -13.78 20.63
C PHE A 358 7.28 -14.87 21.60
N TYR A 359 8.14 -15.35 22.52
CA TYR A 359 7.69 -16.35 23.50
C TYR A 359 6.63 -15.81 24.47
N MET A 360 6.66 -14.52 24.81
CA MET A 360 5.62 -13.89 25.62
C MET A 360 4.29 -13.80 24.86
N ASP A 361 4.34 -13.45 23.58
CA ASP A 361 3.18 -13.42 22.70
C ASP A 361 2.55 -14.81 22.53
N CYS A 362 3.39 -15.84 22.39
CA CYS A 362 2.93 -17.24 22.38
C CYS A 362 2.25 -17.68 23.70
N ILE A 363 2.57 -17.06 24.84
CA ILE A 363 1.88 -17.36 26.11
C ILE A 363 0.50 -16.69 26.13
N LEU A 364 0.39 -15.45 25.64
CA LEU A 364 -0.89 -14.73 25.56
C LEU A 364 -1.87 -15.43 24.60
N HIS A 365 -1.35 -15.96 23.48
CA HIS A 365 -2.14 -16.64 22.45
C HIS A 365 -1.98 -18.17 22.51
N PHE A 366 -1.81 -18.74 23.71
CA PHE A 366 -1.59 -20.18 23.83
C PHE A 366 -2.84 -20.98 23.42
N PRO A 367 -2.72 -21.95 22.49
CA PRO A 367 -3.88 -22.67 21.95
C PRO A 367 -4.43 -23.69 22.94
N GLU A 368 -5.39 -23.29 23.77
CA GLU A 368 -6.14 -24.17 24.66
C GLU A 368 -7.51 -24.55 24.09
N ASN A 369 -8.02 -25.71 24.52
CA ASN A 369 -9.38 -26.16 24.23
C ASN A 369 -10.40 -25.31 25.01
N ARG A 370 -10.59 -24.06 24.60
CA ARG A 370 -11.66 -23.22 25.12
C ARG A 370 -12.96 -23.50 24.38
N PRO A 371 -14.12 -23.46 25.06
CA PRO A 371 -15.39 -23.39 24.35
C PRO A 371 -15.42 -22.12 23.49
N ILE A 372 -15.94 -22.26 22.26
CA ILE A 372 -15.98 -21.27 21.15
C ILE A 372 -16.75 -19.96 21.49
N SER A 373 -17.07 -19.71 22.76
CA SER A 373 -17.87 -18.56 23.21
C SER A 373 -17.05 -17.35 23.67
N CYS A 374 -15.72 -17.40 23.66
CA CYS A 374 -14.89 -16.21 23.84
C CYS A 374 -14.57 -15.63 22.47
N SER A 375 -15.02 -14.41 22.21
CA SER A 375 -14.70 -13.64 21.01
C SER A 375 -13.18 -13.63 20.78
N ASP A 376 -12.76 -13.87 19.53
CA ASP A 376 -11.37 -13.92 19.06
C ASP A 376 -10.55 -12.61 19.29
N SER A 377 -11.09 -11.64 20.03
CA SER A 377 -10.52 -10.32 20.30
C SER A 377 -9.98 -10.13 21.72
N ASP A 378 -10.28 -11.02 22.66
CA ASP A 378 -9.87 -10.85 24.06
C ASP A 378 -8.60 -11.67 24.33
N GLU A 379 -7.48 -10.98 24.53
CA GLU A 379 -6.22 -11.53 25.05
C GLU A 379 -6.50 -12.26 26.37
N ALA A 380 -6.57 -13.58 26.34
CA ALA A 380 -7.06 -14.33 27.48
C ALA A 380 -6.07 -15.45 27.84
N LEU A 381 -5.73 -15.53 29.12
CA LEU A 381 -4.60 -16.31 29.57
C LEU A 381 -4.86 -17.82 29.55
N PRO A 382 -3.83 -18.64 29.30
CA PRO A 382 -3.97 -20.07 29.42
C PRO A 382 -4.41 -20.49 30.84
N VAL A 383 -5.45 -21.32 30.96
CA VAL A 383 -6.03 -21.85 32.21
C VAL A 383 -4.97 -22.59 33.04
N LEU A 384 -3.99 -23.21 32.38
CA LEU A 384 -2.89 -23.92 33.05
C LEU A 384 -1.81 -22.98 33.62
N LEU A 385 -1.87 -21.68 33.29
CA LEU A 385 -0.94 -20.67 33.80
C LEU A 385 -1.30 -20.28 35.23
N THR A 386 -0.84 -21.09 36.18
CA THR A 386 -0.98 -20.72 37.58
C THR A 386 -0.07 -19.55 37.95
N PRO A 387 -0.50 -18.68 38.88
CA PRO A 387 0.28 -17.55 39.40
C PRO A 387 1.62 -17.95 40.01
N GLN A 388 1.73 -19.18 40.52
CA GLN A 388 3.00 -19.76 40.97
C GLN A 388 3.98 -19.95 39.81
N LEU A 389 3.52 -20.42 38.65
CA LEU A 389 4.34 -20.53 37.44
C LEU A 389 4.66 -19.15 36.86
N ALA A 390 3.66 -18.27 36.85
CA ALA A 390 3.80 -16.90 36.37
C ALA A 390 4.79 -16.07 37.21
N SER A 391 4.99 -16.39 38.50
CA SER A 391 5.95 -15.72 39.38
C SER A 391 7.40 -15.68 38.86
N THR A 392 7.75 -16.59 37.94
CA THR A 392 9.05 -16.56 37.28
C THR A 392 9.23 -15.34 36.36
N LEU A 393 8.13 -14.84 35.78
CA LEU A 393 8.13 -13.70 34.86
C LEU A 393 8.05 -12.33 35.56
N LEU A 394 8.21 -12.29 36.88
CA LEU A 394 8.14 -11.02 37.60
C LEU A 394 9.13 -9.99 37.03
N PRO A 395 8.66 -8.78 36.69
CA PRO A 395 9.50 -7.78 36.04
C PRO A 395 10.59 -7.30 37.00
N THR A 396 11.82 -7.19 36.49
CA THR A 396 12.96 -6.63 37.23
C THR A 396 13.45 -5.37 36.54
N VAL A 397 14.06 -4.47 37.31
CA VAL A 397 14.56 -3.18 36.79
C VAL A 397 15.65 -3.36 35.72
N PHE A 398 16.32 -4.52 35.70
CA PHE A 398 17.37 -4.84 34.73
C PHE A 398 16.82 -5.33 33.38
N ASN A 399 15.51 -5.52 33.25
CA ASN A 399 14.90 -5.90 31.99
C ASN A 399 14.89 -4.72 31.00
N ASP A 400 14.98 -5.04 29.72
CA ASP A 400 14.76 -4.06 28.66
C ASP A 400 13.31 -3.53 28.68
N SER A 401 13.13 -2.35 28.10
CA SER A 401 11.86 -1.61 28.10
C SER A 401 10.68 -2.42 27.57
N ALA A 402 10.87 -3.15 26.47
CA ALA A 402 9.82 -3.89 25.80
C ALA A 402 9.47 -5.18 26.55
N THR A 403 10.45 -5.98 26.95
CA THR A 403 10.18 -7.23 27.69
C THR A 403 9.61 -6.95 29.07
N MET A 404 10.02 -5.87 29.73
CA MET A 404 9.47 -5.46 31.01
C MET A 404 7.98 -5.15 30.90
N LEU A 405 7.58 -4.33 29.91
CA LEU A 405 6.16 -4.00 29.70
C LEU A 405 5.32 -5.23 29.35
N ALA A 406 5.84 -6.11 28.49
CA ALA A 406 5.15 -7.36 28.14
C ALA A 406 4.98 -8.29 29.36
N ARG A 407 5.98 -8.37 30.24
CA ARG A 407 5.89 -9.13 31.50
C ARG A 407 4.90 -8.52 32.46
N LEU A 408 4.95 -7.20 32.65
CA LEU A 408 4.02 -6.49 33.52
C LEU A 408 2.58 -6.69 33.04
N HIS A 409 2.34 -6.59 31.73
CA HIS A 409 1.05 -6.87 31.11
C HIS A 409 0.55 -8.30 31.40
N LEU A 410 1.38 -9.31 31.13
CA LEU A 410 1.02 -10.71 31.38
C LEU A 410 0.75 -10.97 32.87
N GLN A 411 1.59 -10.43 33.76
CA GLN A 411 1.37 -10.54 35.21
C GLN A 411 0.09 -9.83 35.67
N SER A 412 -0.23 -8.66 35.11
CA SER A 412 -1.46 -7.95 35.46
C SER A 412 -2.70 -8.76 35.09
N LEU A 413 -2.69 -9.44 33.95
CA LEU A 413 -3.78 -10.35 33.56
C LEU A 413 -3.89 -11.55 34.53
N VAL A 414 -2.76 -12.15 34.93
CA VAL A 414 -2.76 -13.33 35.82
C VAL A 414 -3.36 -12.97 37.19
N TYR A 415 -2.99 -11.82 37.74
CA TYR A 415 -3.52 -11.36 39.02
C TYR A 415 -4.94 -10.79 38.94
N LEU A 416 -5.42 -10.41 37.75
CA LEU A 416 -6.82 -10.06 37.53
C LEU A 416 -7.71 -11.30 37.66
N GLU A 417 -7.28 -12.45 37.11
CA GLU A 417 -8.02 -13.72 37.15
C GLU A 417 -8.07 -14.35 38.56
N GLU A 418 -7.06 -14.14 39.42
CA GLU A 418 -7.06 -14.60 40.82
C GLU A 418 -8.07 -13.88 41.73
N GLY A 419 -8.58 -12.72 41.31
CA GLY A 419 -9.41 -11.84 42.10
C GLY A 419 -8.62 -10.73 42.81
N VAL A 420 -9.27 -9.58 42.99
CA VAL A 420 -8.66 -8.29 43.36
C VAL A 420 -8.32 -8.17 44.87
N GLU A 421 -8.51 -9.22 45.67
CA GLU A 421 -8.20 -9.18 47.10
C GLU A 421 -6.68 -9.30 47.33
N GLU A 422 -6.02 -8.15 47.56
CA GLU A 422 -4.63 -7.94 48.03
C GLU A 422 -3.67 -9.15 47.86
N SER A 423 -3.55 -9.63 46.63
CA SER A 423 -2.64 -10.73 46.33
C SER A 423 -1.20 -10.22 46.50
N ARG A 424 -0.31 -11.07 47.05
CA ARG A 424 1.11 -10.73 47.24
C ARG A 424 1.79 -10.29 45.92
N GLY A 425 1.24 -10.71 44.79
CA GLY A 425 1.69 -10.31 43.46
C GLY A 425 1.40 -8.86 43.12
N LEU A 426 0.23 -8.34 43.48
CA LEU A 426 -0.13 -6.95 43.25
C LEU A 426 0.77 -5.99 44.05
N VAL A 427 1.13 -6.36 45.28
CA VAL A 427 2.13 -5.63 46.09
C VAL A 427 3.46 -5.56 45.36
N TYR A 428 3.94 -6.67 44.80
CA TYR A 428 5.21 -6.70 44.06
C TYR A 428 5.16 -5.84 42.79
N LEU A 429 4.07 -5.89 42.02
CA LEU A 429 3.92 -5.05 40.82
C LEU A 429 3.96 -3.56 41.17
N TYR A 430 3.32 -3.18 42.28
CA TYR A 430 3.37 -1.80 42.77
C TYR A 430 4.76 -1.42 43.30
N ASP A 431 5.43 -2.30 44.05
CA ASP A 431 6.82 -2.10 44.51
C ASP A 431 7.79 -1.96 43.33
N HIS A 432 7.53 -2.66 42.22
CA HIS A 432 8.30 -2.52 40.99
C HIS A 432 8.07 -1.15 40.33
N LEU A 433 6.81 -0.69 40.24
CA LEU A 433 6.48 0.65 39.75
C LEU A 433 7.14 1.74 40.60
N THR A 434 7.11 1.63 41.93
CA THR A 434 7.76 2.60 42.83
C THR A 434 9.29 2.54 42.71
N SER A 435 9.87 1.38 42.46
CA SER A 435 11.31 1.26 42.15
C SER A 435 11.68 1.99 40.87
N MET A 436 10.88 1.87 39.81
CA MET A 436 11.06 2.63 38.56
C MET A 436 10.86 4.13 38.76
N LEU A 437 9.86 4.52 39.56
CA LEU A 437 9.62 5.91 39.92
C LEU A 437 10.86 6.54 40.58
N ASN A 438 11.50 5.84 41.51
CA ASN A 438 12.71 6.33 42.18
C ASN A 438 13.90 6.52 41.20
N ILE A 439 13.96 5.72 40.13
CA ILE A 439 14.97 5.84 39.07
C ILE A 439 14.66 7.06 38.19
N VAL A 440 13.39 7.26 37.83
CA VAL A 440 12.96 8.46 37.09
C VAL A 440 13.24 9.72 37.92
N GLU A 441 12.97 9.68 39.23
CA GLU A 441 13.22 10.79 40.15
C GLU A 441 14.70 11.16 40.27
N SER A 442 15.61 10.19 40.15
CA SER A 442 17.06 10.41 40.15
C SER A 442 17.63 10.85 38.79
N GLY A 443 16.79 11.06 37.78
CA GLY A 443 17.20 11.53 36.45
C GLY A 443 17.49 10.39 35.46
N GLY A 444 16.58 9.41 35.38
CA GLY A 444 16.66 8.29 34.44
C GLY A 444 16.68 8.69 32.97
N SER A 445 17.08 7.77 32.09
CA SER A 445 17.08 7.98 30.64
C SER A 445 15.65 8.20 30.11
N ARG A 446 15.54 8.85 28.93
CA ARG A 446 14.25 9.07 28.26
C ARG A 446 13.46 7.77 28.06
N GLU A 447 14.16 6.67 27.79
CA GLU A 447 13.55 5.35 27.62
C GLU A 447 12.89 4.87 28.91
N ILE A 448 13.58 4.97 30.05
CA ILE A 448 13.06 4.55 31.37
C ILE A 448 11.85 5.39 31.79
N VAL A 449 11.88 6.70 31.48
CA VAL A 449 10.76 7.61 31.72
C VAL A 449 9.53 7.13 30.96
N VAL A 450 9.67 6.89 29.65
CA VAL A 450 8.56 6.43 28.82
C VAL A 450 8.04 5.06 29.28
N THR A 451 8.93 4.13 29.67
CA THR A 451 8.51 2.83 30.19
C THR A 451 7.76 2.94 31.50
N PHE A 452 8.18 3.82 32.41
CA PHE A 452 7.49 4.03 33.67
C PHE A 452 6.06 4.54 33.43
N PHE A 453 5.86 5.54 32.57
CA PHE A 453 4.52 6.05 32.28
C PHE A 453 3.63 5.01 31.58
N ARG A 454 4.20 4.19 30.68
CA ARG A 454 3.48 3.05 30.07
C ARG A 454 3.12 1.97 31.10
N ALA A 455 4.04 1.65 32.01
CA ALA A 455 3.82 0.68 33.08
C ALA A 455 2.76 1.17 34.07
N ALA A 456 2.79 2.45 34.44
CA ALA A 456 1.77 3.08 35.28
C ALA A 456 0.39 3.07 34.59
N PHE A 457 0.35 3.34 33.28
CA PHE A 457 -0.88 3.23 32.50
C PHE A 457 -1.45 1.81 32.50
N LEU A 458 -0.62 0.79 32.22
CA LEU A 458 -1.04 -0.62 32.26
C LEU A 458 -1.55 -1.01 33.65
N PHE A 459 -0.87 -0.60 34.72
CA PHE A 459 -1.34 -0.87 36.08
C PHE A 459 -2.70 -0.24 36.36
N LEU A 460 -2.92 1.01 35.95
CA LEU A 460 -4.21 1.68 36.09
C LEU A 460 -5.30 1.04 35.24
N LEU A 461 -4.96 0.53 34.05
CA LEU A 461 -5.90 -0.14 33.15
C LEU A 461 -6.55 -1.36 33.83
N TYR A 462 -5.74 -2.20 34.50
CA TYR A 462 -6.22 -3.43 35.14
C TYR A 462 -6.67 -3.23 36.60
N PHE A 463 -6.00 -2.35 37.36
CA PHE A 463 -6.18 -2.24 38.83
C PHE A 463 -6.78 -0.92 39.30
N SER A 464 -7.47 -0.17 38.43
CA SER A 464 -8.16 1.09 38.79
C SER A 464 -9.15 0.96 39.96
N GLN A 465 -9.66 -0.25 40.24
CA GLN A 465 -10.58 -0.53 41.34
C GLN A 465 -9.90 -0.48 42.72
N VAL A 466 -8.57 -0.64 42.79
CA VAL A 466 -7.82 -0.64 44.05
C VAL A 466 -7.42 0.79 44.44
N HIS A 467 -8.29 1.42 45.22
CA HIS A 467 -8.21 2.85 45.54
C HIS A 467 -6.94 3.25 46.31
N SER A 468 -6.39 2.37 47.17
CA SER A 468 -5.20 2.66 47.98
C SER A 468 -3.96 2.94 47.12
N TYR A 469 -3.62 2.03 46.21
CA TYR A 469 -2.48 2.18 45.28
C TYR A 469 -2.69 3.31 44.28
N CYS A 470 -3.92 3.50 43.81
CA CYS A 470 -4.25 4.60 42.90
C CYS A 470 -4.02 5.97 43.57
N LEU A 471 -4.42 6.14 44.83
CA LEU A 471 -4.19 7.36 45.60
C LEU A 471 -2.70 7.59 45.86
N ASP A 472 -1.98 6.57 46.31
CA ASP A 472 -0.55 6.69 46.60
C ASP A 472 0.24 6.99 45.32
N LEU A 473 -0.06 6.33 44.19
CA LEU A 473 0.52 6.65 42.88
C LEU A 473 0.26 8.12 42.50
N SER A 474 -0.95 8.63 42.73
CA SER A 474 -1.27 10.03 42.42
C SER A 474 -0.44 11.02 43.25
N GLU A 475 -0.21 10.71 44.54
CA GLU A 475 0.62 11.53 45.42
C GLU A 475 2.08 11.51 44.97
N GLN A 476 2.59 10.32 44.63
CA GLN A 476 3.96 10.15 44.15
C GLN A 476 4.20 10.86 42.80
N LEU A 477 3.27 10.76 41.85
CA LEU A 477 3.35 11.48 40.58
C LEU A 477 3.31 13.01 40.77
N CYS A 478 2.51 13.50 41.73
CA CYS A 478 2.49 14.92 42.08
C CYS A 478 3.85 15.37 42.66
N ARG A 479 4.47 14.57 43.54
CA ARG A 479 5.80 14.86 44.09
C ARG A 479 6.88 14.86 43.01
N LEU A 480 6.84 13.87 42.11
CA LEU A 480 7.76 13.76 40.98
C LEU A 480 7.65 14.96 40.04
N TYR A 481 6.43 15.40 39.73
CA TYR A 481 6.20 16.59 38.90
C TYR A 481 6.81 17.85 39.51
N LEU A 482 6.65 18.05 40.82
CA LEU A 482 7.19 19.23 41.51
C LEU A 482 8.72 19.24 41.55
N ARG A 483 9.37 18.09 41.44
CA ARG A 483 10.84 17.97 41.32
C ARG A 483 11.32 18.08 39.88
N HIS A 484 10.52 17.61 38.92
CA HIS A 484 10.85 17.53 37.48
C HIS A 484 9.69 18.03 36.61
N THR A 485 9.65 19.33 36.36
CA THR A 485 8.56 20.01 35.63
C THR A 485 8.43 19.60 34.16
N TRP A 486 9.55 19.19 33.53
CA TRP A 486 9.62 18.75 32.14
C TRP A 486 8.84 17.45 31.86
N LEU A 487 8.41 16.73 32.90
CA LEU A 487 7.58 15.52 32.80
C LEU A 487 6.08 15.82 32.56
N ALA A 488 5.69 17.10 32.49
CA ALA A 488 4.33 17.55 32.20
C ALA A 488 3.67 16.82 31.00
N PRO A 489 4.31 16.66 29.82
CA PRO A 489 3.66 16.02 28.68
C PRO A 489 3.28 14.56 28.95
N HIS A 490 4.11 13.83 29.70
CA HIS A 490 3.85 12.43 30.02
C HIS A 490 2.71 12.27 31.03
N LEU A 491 2.60 13.18 32.00
CA LEU A 491 1.49 13.21 32.96
C LEU A 491 0.17 13.58 32.29
N ILE A 492 0.18 14.57 31.40
CA ILE A 492 -1.00 14.96 30.62
C ILE A 492 -1.44 13.79 29.72
N ASN A 493 -0.50 13.14 29.04
CA ASN A 493 -0.80 11.98 28.20
C ASN A 493 -1.36 10.81 29.03
N LEU A 494 -0.77 10.52 30.19
CA LEU A 494 -1.28 9.49 31.09
C LEU A 494 -2.73 9.79 31.51
N ALA A 495 -3.02 11.02 31.95
CA ALA A 495 -4.37 11.42 32.32
C ALA A 495 -5.37 11.28 31.15
N ASN A 496 -4.99 11.75 29.95
CA ASN A 496 -5.83 11.67 28.75
C ASN A 496 -6.14 10.22 28.36
N GLN A 497 -5.11 9.37 28.28
CA GLN A 497 -5.29 7.97 27.90
C GLN A 497 -6.09 7.19 28.94
N THR A 498 -5.93 7.48 30.23
CA THR A 498 -6.78 6.87 31.28
C THR A 498 -8.23 7.30 31.15
N GLN A 499 -8.52 8.55 30.82
CA GLN A 499 -9.89 9.03 30.67
C GLN A 499 -10.57 8.53 29.39
N GLU A 500 -9.80 8.35 28.31
CA GLU A 500 -10.29 7.81 27.03
C GLU A 500 -10.64 6.31 27.15
N ARG A 501 -9.77 5.51 27.79
CA ARG A 501 -9.98 4.06 27.95
C ARG A 501 -10.85 3.69 29.16
N LEU A 502 -10.86 4.51 30.22
CA LEU A 502 -11.62 4.29 31.46
C LEU A 502 -12.43 5.55 31.84
N PRO A 503 -13.53 5.85 31.13
CA PRO A 503 -14.31 7.08 31.37
C PRO A 503 -14.97 7.13 32.76
N GLU A 504 -15.18 5.97 33.40
CA GLU A 504 -15.80 5.87 34.72
C GLU A 504 -14.80 6.10 35.88
N CYS A 505 -13.49 6.07 35.60
CA CYS A 505 -12.47 6.18 36.64
C CYS A 505 -12.18 7.65 37.01
N THR A 506 -12.37 8.01 38.27
CA THR A 506 -12.12 9.37 38.78
C THR A 506 -10.64 9.66 39.09
N TRP A 507 -9.74 8.70 38.84
CA TRP A 507 -8.33 8.82 39.16
C TRP A 507 -7.64 9.98 38.44
N ALA A 508 -7.89 10.15 37.13
CA ALA A 508 -7.29 11.22 36.33
C ALA A 508 -7.66 12.61 36.88
N ILE A 509 -8.92 12.79 37.28
CA ILE A 509 -9.42 14.02 37.92
C ILE A 509 -8.73 14.22 39.29
N GLY A 510 -8.55 13.16 40.05
CA GLY A 510 -7.80 13.16 41.31
C GLY A 510 -6.35 13.62 41.15
N LEU A 511 -5.64 13.08 40.15
CA LEU A 511 -4.27 13.47 39.81
C LEU A 511 -4.19 14.95 39.41
N LEU A 512 -5.05 15.40 38.49
CA LEU A 512 -5.09 16.79 38.03
C LEU A 512 -5.38 17.78 39.18
N ARG A 513 -6.27 17.42 40.11
CA ARG A 513 -6.55 18.20 41.34
C ARG A 513 -5.33 18.22 42.27
N GLY A 514 -4.59 17.11 42.37
CA GLY A 514 -3.33 17.03 43.12
C GLY A 514 -2.25 17.96 42.54
N LEU A 515 -2.06 17.92 41.21
CA LEU A 515 -1.13 18.78 40.48
C LEU A 515 -1.48 20.27 40.66
N GLN A 516 -2.77 20.63 40.53
CA GLN A 516 -3.23 22.01 40.77
C GLN A 516 -2.87 22.50 42.18
N LYS A 517 -3.12 21.68 43.21
CA LYS A 517 -2.76 22.00 44.61
C LYS A 517 -1.24 22.12 44.80
N GLY A 518 -0.45 21.31 44.09
CA GLY A 518 1.01 21.38 44.12
C GLY A 518 1.53 22.68 43.51
N ILE A 519 1.08 23.02 42.30
CA ILE A 519 1.49 24.22 41.56
C ILE A 519 1.14 25.50 42.33
N THR A 520 -0.09 25.58 42.85
CA THR A 520 -0.59 26.78 43.54
C THR A 520 0.08 27.04 44.89
N LYS A 521 0.72 26.03 45.47
CA LYS A 521 1.53 26.14 46.71
C LYS A 521 3.01 26.38 46.44
N ALA A 522 3.47 26.34 45.18
CA ALA A 522 4.87 26.54 44.85
C ALA A 522 5.30 28.00 45.12
N LEU A 523 6.50 28.18 45.70
CA LEU A 523 7.06 29.49 45.99
C LEU A 523 7.52 30.19 44.70
N LEU A 524 6.90 31.31 44.38
CA LEU A 524 7.14 32.10 43.17
C LEU A 524 8.61 32.53 42.96
N GLY A 525 9.38 32.68 44.05
CA GLY A 525 10.78 33.10 44.01
C GLY A 525 11.79 32.06 43.53
N GLN A 526 11.37 30.81 43.27
CA GLN A 526 12.24 29.70 42.85
C GLN A 526 11.90 29.16 41.45
N LEU A 527 10.90 29.73 40.76
CA LEU A 527 10.42 29.23 39.47
C LEU A 527 11.29 29.75 38.31
N SER A 528 11.83 28.86 37.48
CA SER A 528 12.41 29.26 36.20
C SER A 528 11.30 29.56 35.17
N LEU A 529 11.62 30.31 34.11
CA LEU A 529 10.69 30.59 33.00
C LEU A 529 10.21 29.30 32.32
N GLN A 530 11.05 28.27 32.25
CA GLN A 530 10.71 26.98 31.67
C GLN A 530 9.75 26.20 32.57
N ASP A 531 9.97 26.21 33.89
CA ASP A 531 9.06 25.58 34.85
C ASP A 531 7.66 26.20 34.78
N LEU A 532 7.60 27.53 34.67
CA LEU A 532 6.34 28.25 34.51
C LEU A 532 5.61 27.85 33.23
N SER A 533 6.31 27.67 32.11
CA SER A 533 5.70 27.21 30.86
C SER A 533 5.03 25.84 31.01
N TRP A 534 5.65 24.91 31.74
CA TRP A 534 5.10 23.58 32.00
C TRP A 534 3.96 23.61 33.01
N HIS A 535 4.05 24.43 34.05
CA HIS A 535 2.95 24.67 34.99
C HIS A 535 1.71 25.21 34.28
N LEU A 536 1.87 26.16 33.36
CA LEU A 536 0.77 26.69 32.57
C LEU A 536 0.16 25.63 31.66
N LYS A 537 0.97 24.81 30.97
CA LYS A 537 0.46 23.71 30.13
C LYS A 537 -0.37 22.69 30.95
N VAL A 538 0.08 22.33 32.16
CA VAL A 538 -0.69 21.47 33.07
C VAL A 538 -1.97 22.16 33.54
N LEU A 539 -1.92 23.44 33.93
CA LEU A 539 -3.09 24.20 34.35
C LEU A 539 -4.11 24.39 33.21
N THR A 540 -3.68 24.50 31.96
CA THR A 540 -4.57 24.54 30.79
C THR A 540 -5.38 23.24 30.71
N ARG A 541 -4.72 22.08 30.87
CA ARG A 541 -5.39 20.79 30.91
C ARG A 541 -6.31 20.63 32.11
N VAL A 542 -5.90 21.10 33.30
CA VAL A 542 -6.72 21.11 34.51
C VAL A 542 -7.98 21.96 34.33
N ALA A 543 -7.90 23.07 33.58
CA ALA A 543 -9.01 23.96 33.31
C ALA A 543 -10.03 23.39 32.31
N GLU A 544 -9.68 22.33 31.56
CA GLU A 544 -10.62 21.60 30.71
C GLU A 544 -11.58 20.71 31.52
N GLU A 545 -11.18 20.27 32.72
CA GLU A 545 -12.01 19.43 33.57
C GLU A 545 -13.07 20.24 34.32
N ARG A 546 -14.34 19.94 34.04
CA ARG A 546 -15.52 20.64 34.58
C ARG A 546 -15.68 20.51 36.10
N GLU A 547 -15.13 19.45 36.68
CA GLU A 547 -15.26 19.13 38.11
C GLU A 547 -14.23 19.84 39.01
N ILE A 548 -13.20 20.48 38.43
CA ILE A 548 -12.10 21.08 39.18
C ILE A 548 -12.31 22.59 39.32
N CYS A 549 -12.37 23.07 40.57
CA CYS A 549 -12.51 24.49 40.87
C CYS A 549 -11.23 25.28 40.53
N GLN A 550 -11.35 26.33 39.71
CA GLN A 550 -10.19 27.08 39.17
C GLN A 550 -9.77 28.32 40.00
N HIS A 551 -10.40 28.59 41.15
CA HIS A 551 -10.06 29.75 41.99
C HIS A 551 -8.57 29.78 42.39
N CYS A 552 -7.99 28.64 42.75
CA CYS A 552 -6.58 28.54 43.10
C CYS A 552 -5.67 28.78 41.88
N SER A 553 -6.06 28.27 40.70
CA SER A 553 -5.34 28.50 39.43
C SER A 553 -5.26 29.99 39.12
N LEU A 554 -6.38 30.72 39.21
CA LEU A 554 -6.43 32.16 38.96
C LEU A 554 -5.66 32.96 40.01
N GLY A 555 -5.75 32.58 41.29
CA GLY A 555 -4.94 33.19 42.36
C GLY A 555 -3.44 33.06 42.09
N PHE A 556 -3.01 31.89 41.61
CA PHE A 556 -1.63 31.68 41.17
C PHE A 556 -1.27 32.57 39.96
N LEU A 557 -2.09 32.61 38.92
CA LEU A 557 -1.82 33.47 37.74
C LEU A 557 -1.69 34.95 38.11
N SER A 558 -2.58 35.46 38.95
CA SER A 558 -2.53 36.84 39.46
C SER A 558 -1.25 37.11 40.26
N SER A 559 -0.82 36.14 41.08
CA SER A 559 0.44 36.24 41.82
C SER A 559 1.68 36.27 40.90
N VAL A 560 1.68 35.49 39.82
CA VAL A 560 2.80 35.46 38.85
C VAL A 560 2.89 36.78 38.08
N ILE A 561 1.75 37.32 37.67
CA ILE A 561 1.66 38.56 36.91
C ILE A 561 2.10 39.78 37.74
N THR A 562 1.79 39.79 39.05
CA THR A 562 2.13 40.91 39.95
C THR A 562 3.56 40.90 40.47
N THR A 563 4.21 39.73 40.55
CA THR A 563 5.54 39.59 41.18
C THR A 563 6.70 39.40 40.20
N SER A 564 6.44 38.93 38.97
CA SER A 564 7.48 38.55 38.02
C SER A 564 7.77 39.65 36.99
N PRO A 565 9.03 39.86 36.55
CA PRO A 565 9.39 40.79 35.47
C PRO A 565 8.93 40.32 34.07
N LEU A 566 7.92 39.45 33.98
CA LEU A 566 7.31 38.97 32.72
C LEU A 566 6.70 40.11 31.88
N GLY A 567 6.35 41.24 32.50
CA GLY A 567 5.89 42.43 31.79
C GLY A 567 6.98 43.11 30.94
N VAL A 568 8.26 42.81 31.14
CA VAL A 568 9.37 43.50 30.46
C VAL A 568 9.98 42.65 29.32
N GLY A 569 9.99 41.33 29.47
CA GLY A 569 10.41 40.40 28.42
C GLY A 569 9.20 39.69 27.83
N GLY A 570 8.58 40.27 26.80
CA GLY A 570 7.39 39.73 26.13
C GLY A 570 7.68 38.43 25.38
N ASP A 571 7.82 37.31 26.09
CA ASP A 571 7.94 35.98 25.48
C ASP A 571 6.56 35.51 25.00
N TRP A 572 6.35 35.62 23.69
CA TRP A 572 5.13 35.22 22.99
C TRP A 572 4.63 33.81 23.36
N ARG A 573 5.52 32.83 23.56
CA ARG A 573 5.12 31.45 23.87
C ARG A 573 4.51 31.32 25.26
N LEU A 574 5.09 32.02 26.22
CA LEU A 574 4.62 32.03 27.60
C LEU A 574 3.29 32.77 27.70
N GLY A 575 3.15 33.92 27.05
CA GLY A 575 1.88 34.65 27.04
C GLY A 575 0.74 33.87 26.36
N ASN A 576 1.01 33.12 25.30
CA ASN A 576 0.04 32.19 24.73
C ASN A 576 -0.35 31.06 25.69
N SER A 577 0.59 30.55 26.48
CA SER A 577 0.29 29.56 27.52
C SER A 577 -0.61 30.15 28.61
N PHE A 578 -0.39 31.40 29.02
CA PHE A 578 -1.27 32.15 29.93
C PHE A 578 -2.69 32.35 29.37
N LEU A 579 -2.76 32.79 28.12
CA LEU A 579 -4.03 32.98 27.41
C LEU A 579 -4.77 31.65 27.20
N GLY A 580 -4.05 30.55 27.00
CA GLY A 580 -4.60 29.20 26.93
C GLY A 580 -5.34 28.81 28.21
N VAL A 581 -4.75 29.03 29.39
CA VAL A 581 -5.42 28.79 30.67
C VAL A 581 -6.65 29.69 30.81
N CYS A 582 -6.52 30.99 30.54
CA CYS A 582 -7.63 31.93 30.63
C CYS A 582 -8.79 31.53 29.71
N ARG A 583 -8.47 31.10 28.48
CA ARG A 583 -9.45 30.62 27.50
C ARG A 583 -10.19 29.36 27.97
N ARG A 584 -9.51 28.40 28.59
CA ARG A 584 -10.17 27.21 29.15
C ARG A 584 -11.04 27.55 30.35
N VAL A 585 -10.61 28.49 31.20
CA VAL A 585 -11.43 28.99 32.33
C VAL A 585 -12.67 29.74 31.84
N LEU A 586 -12.58 30.48 30.73
CA LEU A 586 -13.74 31.13 30.10
C LEU A 586 -14.83 30.13 29.68
N LEU A 587 -14.45 28.89 29.35
CA LEU A 587 -15.37 27.80 28.98
C LEU A 587 -15.89 26.99 30.18
N HIS A 588 -15.43 27.31 31.40
CA HIS A 588 -15.75 26.51 32.58
C HIS A 588 -17.20 26.75 33.05
N PRO A 589 -17.93 25.70 33.53
CA PRO A 589 -19.32 25.85 33.98
C PRO A 589 -19.47 26.81 35.17
N THR A 590 -18.45 26.95 36.01
CA THR A 590 -18.45 27.86 37.18
C THR A 590 -17.91 29.26 36.89
N LEU A 591 -18.07 29.75 35.65
CA LEU A 591 -17.53 31.06 35.25
C LEU A 591 -18.03 32.20 36.15
N ASP A 592 -19.29 32.16 36.60
CA ASP A 592 -19.93 33.22 37.39
C ASP A 592 -19.15 33.59 38.67
N SER A 593 -18.56 32.60 39.36
CA SER A 593 -17.73 32.86 40.55
C SER A 593 -16.31 33.31 40.22
N LEU A 594 -15.85 33.08 38.98
CA LEU A 594 -14.50 33.32 38.49
C LEU A 594 -14.38 34.59 37.63
N LEU A 595 -15.49 35.30 37.37
CA LEU A 595 -15.56 36.50 36.53
C LEU A 595 -14.56 37.58 36.95
N ILE A 596 -14.59 37.99 38.23
CA ILE A 596 -13.78 39.11 38.72
C ILE A 596 -12.28 38.80 38.67
N PRO A 597 -11.79 37.66 39.23
CA PRO A 597 -10.36 37.34 39.17
C PRO A 597 -9.83 37.17 37.74
N LEU A 598 -10.65 36.62 36.84
CA LEU A 598 -10.27 36.45 35.44
C LEU A 598 -10.23 37.78 34.68
N ALA A 599 -11.19 38.68 34.95
CA ALA A 599 -11.23 40.02 34.37
C ALA A 599 -10.00 40.85 34.77
N ASP A 600 -9.61 40.79 36.04
CA ASP A 600 -8.41 41.49 36.55
C ASP A 600 -7.13 41.01 35.86
N ILE A 601 -6.99 39.69 35.66
CA ILE A 601 -5.84 39.08 34.97
C ILE A 601 -5.80 39.50 33.49
N LEU A 602 -6.92 39.40 32.78
CA LEU A 602 -7.00 39.76 31.36
C LEU A 602 -6.77 41.26 31.15
N GLN A 603 -7.29 42.11 32.03
CA GLN A 603 -7.05 43.55 31.98
C GLN A 603 -5.58 43.88 32.23
N HIS A 604 -4.92 43.18 33.16
CA HIS A 604 -3.50 43.38 33.40
C HIS A 604 -2.65 42.98 32.19
N LEU A 605 -2.94 41.83 31.56
CA LEU A 605 -2.26 41.39 30.34
C LEU A 605 -2.48 42.37 29.18
N ALA A 606 -3.70 42.88 29.02
CA ALA A 606 -4.05 43.85 27.97
C ALA A 606 -3.33 45.21 28.06
N CYS A 607 -2.93 45.61 29.27
CA CYS A 607 -2.34 46.92 29.56
C CYS A 607 -0.81 46.89 29.70
N TYR A 608 -0.24 45.81 30.23
CA TYR A 608 1.14 45.79 30.71
C TYR A 608 2.04 44.69 30.11
N TYR A 609 1.51 43.79 29.27
CA TYR A 609 2.33 42.73 28.66
C TYR A 609 3.19 43.28 27.50
N GLY A 610 4.42 42.83 27.31
CA GLY A 610 5.35 43.42 26.33
C GLY A 610 5.03 43.14 24.85
N ASP A 611 4.25 42.10 24.55
CA ASP A 611 3.89 41.65 23.20
C ASP A 611 2.49 42.14 22.78
N ALA A 612 2.38 42.71 21.57
CA ALA A 612 1.14 43.31 21.07
C ALA A 612 0.04 42.29 20.76
N ASP A 613 0.41 41.11 20.24
CA ASP A 613 -0.57 40.07 19.91
C ASP A 613 -1.24 39.58 21.19
N ILE A 614 -0.46 39.33 22.25
CA ILE A 614 -0.99 38.88 23.54
C ILE A 614 -1.88 39.96 24.18
N GLN A 615 -1.51 41.24 24.08
CA GLN A 615 -2.36 42.34 24.54
C GLN A 615 -3.72 42.35 23.84
N ASP A 616 -3.74 42.22 22.51
CA ASP A 616 -4.97 42.30 21.72
C ASP A 616 -5.87 41.08 21.96
N HIS A 617 -5.29 39.87 22.09
CA HIS A 617 -6.04 38.68 22.47
C HIS A 617 -6.60 38.79 23.90
N ALA A 618 -5.84 39.35 24.85
CA ALA A 618 -6.32 39.61 26.21
C ALA A 618 -7.48 40.62 26.23
N ARG A 619 -7.41 41.70 25.43
CA ARG A 619 -8.51 42.67 25.24
C ARG A 619 -9.75 42.01 24.65
N LEU A 620 -9.57 41.14 23.66
CA LEU A 620 -10.66 40.39 23.04
C LEU A 620 -11.34 39.47 24.06
N TYR A 621 -10.58 38.67 24.82
CA TYR A 621 -11.13 37.82 25.87
C TYR A 621 -11.81 38.62 26.99
N TYR A 622 -11.24 39.76 27.41
CA TYR A 622 -11.86 40.65 28.38
C TYR A 622 -13.19 41.24 27.87
N THR A 623 -13.24 41.62 26.60
CA THR A 623 -14.46 42.13 25.97
C THR A 623 -15.52 41.03 25.86
N LEU A 624 -15.14 39.81 25.47
CA LEU A 624 -16.05 38.67 25.42
C LEU A 624 -16.62 38.34 26.81
N LEU A 625 -15.79 38.36 27.84
CA LEU A 625 -16.20 38.12 29.22
C LEU A 625 -17.24 39.12 29.73
N THR A 626 -17.14 40.38 29.31
CA THR A 626 -18.00 41.47 29.80
C THR A 626 -19.26 41.69 28.97
N THR A 627 -19.27 41.28 27.70
CA THR A 627 -20.34 41.62 26.75
C THR A 627 -21.20 40.43 26.29
N VAL A 628 -20.73 39.20 26.44
CA VAL A 628 -21.37 38.00 25.86
C VAL A 628 -21.89 37.08 26.97
N SER A 629 -23.07 36.47 26.76
CA SER A 629 -23.62 35.46 27.69
C SER A 629 -22.81 34.16 27.64
N GLN A 630 -22.75 33.42 28.75
CA GLN A 630 -21.96 32.18 28.88
C GLN A 630 -22.28 31.15 27.78
N GLU A 631 -23.54 30.97 27.40
CA GLU A 631 -23.95 30.07 26.32
C GLU A 631 -23.37 30.50 24.95
N LYS A 632 -23.40 31.79 24.64
CA LYS A 632 -22.84 32.34 23.40
C LYS A 632 -21.31 32.29 23.42
N LEU A 633 -20.71 32.51 24.58
CA LEU A 633 -19.28 32.44 24.79
C LEU A 633 -18.79 30.99 24.59
N ALA A 634 -19.50 30.02 25.19
CA ALA A 634 -19.24 28.60 24.98
C ALA A 634 -19.40 28.21 23.50
N MET A 635 -20.45 28.65 22.81
CA MET A 635 -20.60 28.41 21.37
C MET A 635 -19.43 28.97 20.56
N MET A 636 -19.04 30.23 20.81
CA MET A 636 -17.97 30.92 20.06
C MET A 636 -16.57 30.35 20.34
N LEU A 637 -16.32 29.80 21.52
CA LEU A 637 -15.01 29.29 21.92
C LEU A 637 -14.88 27.75 21.88
N ALA A 638 -15.99 27.00 22.01
CA ALA A 638 -16.03 25.53 22.01
C ALA A 638 -16.17 24.92 20.61
N GLN A 639 -16.45 25.73 19.58
CA GLN A 639 -16.44 25.34 18.15
C GLN A 639 -15.09 24.76 17.65
N GLU A 640 -14.10 24.60 18.54
CA GLU A 640 -12.75 24.09 18.25
C GLU A 640 -12.41 22.74 18.94
N ALA A 641 -13.22 22.22 19.90
CA ALA A 641 -12.82 21.04 20.71
C ALA A 641 -13.80 19.85 20.72
N ALA A 642 -15.05 20.03 20.31
CA ALA A 642 -16.00 18.93 20.17
C ALA A 642 -16.24 18.67 18.68
N ASP A 643 -15.57 17.67 18.12
CA ASP A 643 -16.18 16.68 17.22
C ASP A 643 -15.10 15.83 16.53
N ASN A 644 -14.83 14.67 17.11
CA ASN A 644 -14.49 13.46 16.35
C ASN A 644 -15.75 12.98 15.61
N GLY A 645 -16.29 13.81 14.69
CA GLY A 645 -17.53 13.57 13.95
C GLY A 645 -17.74 14.60 12.82
N PRO A 646 -18.41 14.25 11.71
CA PRO A 646 -18.10 14.80 10.39
C PRO A 646 -18.93 16.04 9.98
N GLN A 647 -19.21 17.01 10.86
CA GLN A 647 -19.77 18.32 10.44
C GLN A 647 -19.43 19.47 11.40
N VAL A 648 -18.21 20.02 11.32
CA VAL A 648 -17.82 21.21 12.09
C VAL A 648 -17.95 22.47 11.21
N LYS A 649 -19.10 23.14 11.29
CA LYS A 649 -19.33 24.43 10.61
C LYS A 649 -18.41 25.53 11.17
N LYS A 650 -17.58 26.06 10.27
CA LYS A 650 -16.82 27.34 10.31
C LYS A 650 -15.85 27.49 11.49
N ARG A 651 -14.56 27.21 11.22
CA ARG A 651 -13.44 27.60 12.08
C ARG A 651 -13.17 29.10 11.96
N THR A 652 -13.08 29.79 13.09
CA THR A 652 -12.65 31.20 13.19
C THR A 652 -11.13 31.30 13.06
N LEU A 653 -10.65 32.39 12.43
CA LEU A 653 -9.24 32.71 12.18
C LEU A 653 -8.39 32.85 13.47
N SER A 654 -9.03 32.83 14.65
CA SER A 654 -8.40 32.80 15.97
C SER A 654 -7.60 31.52 16.27
N SER A 655 -7.78 30.45 15.47
CA SER A 655 -7.16 29.14 15.69
C SER A 655 -5.78 28.95 15.02
N LEU A 656 -5.34 29.90 14.20
CA LEU A 656 -4.11 29.79 13.41
C LEU A 656 -2.80 29.95 14.23
N MET A 657 -2.87 30.49 15.44
CA MET A 657 -1.67 30.96 16.17
C MET A 657 -1.36 30.20 17.47
N ALA A 658 -2.18 29.23 17.87
CA ALA A 658 -1.93 28.39 19.05
C ALA A 658 -1.47 26.98 18.64
N GLU A 659 -0.52 26.40 19.38
CA GLU A 659 -0.07 25.00 19.28
C GLU A 659 -1.21 24.01 19.62
N ASN A 660 -2.29 23.99 18.83
CA ASN A 660 -3.42 23.07 18.97
C ASN A 660 -3.28 21.92 17.97
N GLU A 661 -3.68 20.71 18.36
CA GLU A 661 -3.71 19.51 17.49
C GLU A 661 -4.54 19.72 16.20
N GLY A 662 -5.50 20.65 16.24
CA GLY A 662 -6.25 21.10 15.06
C GLY A 662 -5.40 21.81 14.00
N LEU A 663 -4.31 22.50 14.37
CA LEU A 663 -3.36 23.12 13.45
C LEU A 663 -2.52 22.05 12.75
N THR A 664 -2.03 21.05 13.49
CA THR A 664 -1.33 19.90 12.90
C THR A 664 -2.24 19.14 11.93
N GLY A 665 -3.50 18.91 12.30
CA GLY A 665 -4.49 18.30 11.39
C GLY A 665 -4.82 19.15 10.16
N ALA A 666 -4.77 20.49 10.25
CA ALA A 666 -4.99 21.38 9.11
C ALA A 666 -3.77 21.49 8.18
N LEU A 667 -2.56 21.35 8.73
CA LEU A 667 -1.30 21.35 7.98
C LEU A 667 -1.00 19.99 7.34
N THR A 668 -1.60 18.90 7.82
CA THR A 668 -1.49 17.58 7.20
C THR A 668 -2.47 17.43 6.05
N VAL A 669 -1.98 16.94 4.91
CA VAL A 669 -2.83 16.55 3.78
C VAL A 669 -3.41 15.17 4.06
N HIS A 670 -4.73 15.09 4.19
CA HIS A 670 -5.45 13.84 4.45
C HIS A 670 -5.67 13.07 3.15
N GLN A 671 -5.59 11.73 3.17
CA GLN A 671 -5.87 10.90 2.00
C GLN A 671 -7.32 10.41 1.99
N THR A 672 -7.95 10.45 0.83
CA THR A 672 -9.29 9.86 0.64
C THR A 672 -9.19 8.41 0.19
N GLU A 673 -10.03 7.53 0.75
CA GLU A 673 -10.10 6.11 0.33
C GLU A 673 -10.68 5.94 -1.08
N THR A 674 -11.52 6.87 -1.54
CA THR A 674 -12.17 6.84 -2.86
C THR A 674 -12.01 8.16 -3.62
N ALA A 675 -12.05 8.10 -4.95
CA ALA A 675 -11.90 9.26 -5.82
C ALA A 675 -13.09 10.24 -5.68
N VAL A 676 -12.84 11.48 -5.23
CA VAL A 676 -13.88 12.51 -5.00
C VAL A 676 -14.31 13.22 -6.30
N LEU A 677 -13.35 13.41 -7.20
CA LEU A 677 -13.52 14.17 -8.43
C LEU A 677 -13.38 13.25 -9.66
N CYS A 678 -13.99 13.63 -10.77
CA CYS A 678 -13.72 13.06 -12.08
C CYS A 678 -13.65 14.14 -13.17
N LEU A 679 -12.83 13.87 -14.18
CA LEU A 679 -12.76 14.68 -15.40
C LEU A 679 -13.59 13.99 -16.48
N THR A 680 -14.57 14.69 -17.02
CA THR A 680 -15.44 14.21 -18.10
C THR A 680 -15.16 15.02 -19.37
N LEU A 681 -14.94 14.36 -20.50
CA LEU A 681 -14.64 15.05 -21.75
C LEU A 681 -15.87 15.82 -22.23
N VAL A 682 -15.69 17.10 -22.57
CA VAL A 682 -16.74 17.88 -23.23
C VAL A 682 -16.62 17.63 -24.72
N SER A 683 -17.62 16.96 -25.33
CA SER A 683 -17.72 16.89 -26.78
C SER A 683 -17.81 18.30 -27.34
N SER A 684 -16.88 18.67 -28.22
CA SER A 684 -17.03 19.90 -28.98
C SER A 684 -18.22 19.72 -29.91
N GLU A 685 -19.36 20.29 -29.56
CA GLU A 685 -20.33 20.69 -30.58
C GLU A 685 -19.57 21.55 -31.60
N GLY A 686 -19.80 21.25 -32.88
CA GLY A 686 -19.03 21.82 -33.99
C GLY A 686 -18.88 23.34 -33.87
N PRO A 687 -17.80 23.93 -34.40
CA PRO A 687 -17.54 25.35 -34.26
C PRO A 687 -18.71 26.14 -34.86
N GLY A 688 -19.55 26.68 -33.98
CA GLY A 688 -20.38 27.82 -34.27
C GLY A 688 -19.49 29.00 -34.60
N GLU A 689 -19.92 29.76 -35.59
CA GLU A 689 -19.33 31.01 -36.08
C GLU A 689 -18.08 30.79 -36.94
N SER A 690 -18.36 30.34 -38.15
CA SER A 690 -17.80 30.96 -39.35
C SER A 690 -17.72 32.48 -39.18
N GLY A 691 -16.57 32.96 -38.73
CA GLY A 691 -16.15 34.32 -39.02
C GLY A 691 -16.22 34.47 -40.53
N GLN A 692 -17.16 35.29 -41.00
CA GLN A 692 -17.28 35.68 -42.40
C GLN A 692 -15.90 36.16 -42.87
N LEU A 693 -15.20 35.30 -43.60
CA LEU A 693 -13.99 35.67 -44.31
C LEU A 693 -14.45 36.54 -45.47
N HIS A 694 -14.45 37.85 -45.25
CA HIS A 694 -14.45 38.81 -46.34
C HIS A 694 -13.26 38.46 -47.25
N GLU A 695 -13.57 38.06 -48.48
CA GLU A 695 -12.61 37.98 -49.57
C GLU A 695 -11.87 39.33 -49.65
N LYS A 696 -10.61 39.32 -49.26
CA LYS A 696 -9.66 40.37 -49.63
C LYS A 696 -8.66 39.80 -50.61
N GLU A 697 -8.39 40.62 -51.60
CA GLU A 697 -7.56 40.33 -52.77
C GLU A 697 -6.17 39.80 -52.40
N THR A 698 -5.75 38.88 -53.27
CA THR A 698 -4.61 37.98 -53.29
C THR A 698 -3.23 38.64 -53.28
N GLU A 699 -2.28 38.07 -52.53
CA GLU A 699 -0.88 38.01 -52.97
C GLU A 699 -0.63 36.62 -53.57
N ASP A 700 -0.19 36.57 -54.84
CA ASP A 700 0.26 35.34 -55.50
C ASP A 700 1.49 34.78 -54.76
N VAL A 701 1.28 33.75 -53.94
CA VAL A 701 2.38 33.01 -53.30
C VAL A 701 3.00 32.10 -54.34
N THR A 702 4.21 32.41 -54.80
CA THR A 702 4.91 31.67 -55.86
C THR A 702 5.35 30.26 -55.47
N ASP A 703 5.45 29.94 -54.17
CA ASP A 703 5.64 28.57 -53.69
C ASP A 703 4.94 28.34 -52.33
N VAL A 704 3.75 27.74 -52.40
CA VAL A 704 2.87 27.51 -51.23
C VAL A 704 3.49 26.56 -50.20
N LEU A 705 4.31 25.61 -50.66
CA LEU A 705 4.91 24.58 -49.79
C LEU A 705 6.10 25.13 -48.98
N GLU A 706 6.95 25.97 -49.59
CA GLU A 706 8.01 26.68 -48.87
C GLU A 706 7.45 27.69 -47.87
N ALA A 707 6.40 28.44 -48.26
CA ALA A 707 5.70 29.36 -47.38
C ALA A 707 5.05 28.65 -46.18
N TYR A 708 4.50 27.44 -46.37
CA TYR A 708 4.00 26.59 -45.28
C TYR A 708 5.13 26.16 -44.33
N ARG A 709 6.23 25.63 -44.88
CA ARG A 709 7.35 25.11 -44.07
C ARG A 709 8.07 26.18 -43.27
N SER A 710 8.16 27.40 -43.80
CA SER A 710 8.81 28.52 -43.11
C SER A 710 8.16 28.88 -41.76
N GLN A 711 6.87 28.54 -41.56
CA GLN A 711 6.13 28.83 -40.33
C GLN A 711 6.58 27.97 -39.14
N PHE A 712 7.06 26.75 -39.39
CA PHE A 712 7.59 25.87 -38.33
C PHE A 712 8.96 26.31 -37.81
N GLY A 713 9.63 27.25 -38.49
CA GLY A 713 10.91 27.82 -38.06
C GLY A 713 10.78 29.01 -37.11
N GLU A 714 9.57 29.56 -36.92
CA GLU A 714 9.35 30.71 -36.04
C GLU A 714 9.32 30.29 -34.55
N PRO A 715 10.10 30.96 -33.67
CA PRO A 715 10.11 30.64 -32.24
C PRO A 715 8.77 31.05 -31.60
N GLY A 716 7.89 30.08 -31.40
CA GLY A 716 6.55 30.28 -30.83
C GLY A 716 5.45 29.50 -31.56
N PHE A 717 5.72 29.00 -32.75
CA PHE A 717 4.77 28.17 -33.50
C PHE A 717 4.95 26.68 -33.13
N MET A 718 4.40 26.30 -31.98
CA MET A 718 4.16 24.89 -31.66
C MET A 718 2.66 24.70 -31.45
N PRO A 719 1.97 23.94 -32.32
CA PRO A 719 0.54 23.73 -32.20
C PRO A 719 0.23 22.87 -30.97
N ASP A 720 -0.36 23.50 -29.95
CA ASP A 720 -0.84 22.83 -28.74
C ASP A 720 -2.18 22.13 -29.04
N VAL A 721 -2.34 20.87 -28.60
CA VAL A 721 -3.63 20.17 -28.62
C VAL A 721 -4.41 20.53 -27.36
N THR A 722 -5.53 21.24 -27.51
CA THR A 722 -6.34 21.69 -26.36
C THR A 722 -7.58 20.83 -26.14
N LEU A 723 -7.61 20.07 -25.05
CA LEU A 723 -8.77 19.26 -24.65
C LEU A 723 -9.56 19.94 -23.54
N LYS A 724 -10.89 19.96 -23.67
CA LYS A 724 -11.81 20.56 -22.71
C LYS A 724 -12.48 19.47 -21.88
N TYR A 725 -12.29 19.51 -20.56
CA TYR A 725 -12.91 18.59 -19.61
C TYR A 725 -13.78 19.35 -18.61
N GLN A 726 -14.89 18.77 -18.19
CA GLN A 726 -15.67 19.23 -17.04
C GLN A 726 -15.20 18.49 -15.79
N LEU A 727 -14.88 19.25 -14.74
CA LEU A 727 -14.54 18.71 -13.43
C LEU A 727 -15.82 18.50 -12.61
N VAL A 728 -16.20 17.25 -12.40
CA VAL A 728 -17.48 16.86 -11.78
C VAL A 728 -17.23 16.17 -10.44
N LEU A 729 -18.12 16.42 -9.48
CA LEU A 729 -18.20 15.69 -8.21
C LEU A 729 -18.93 14.36 -8.43
N LYS A 730 -18.38 13.23 -7.98
CA LYS A 730 -19.08 11.94 -8.04
C LYS A 730 -20.34 11.96 -7.14
N GLN A 731 -21.41 11.28 -7.59
CA GLN A 731 -22.76 11.43 -7.04
C GLN A 731 -22.97 10.78 -5.64
N ASP A 732 -22.23 9.73 -5.30
CA ASP A 732 -22.41 8.94 -4.06
C ASP A 732 -21.38 9.29 -2.97
N GLN A 733 -21.39 10.52 -2.47
CA GLN A 733 -20.36 10.97 -1.53
C GLN A 733 -20.87 11.72 -0.30
N ASP A 734 -20.05 11.60 0.74
CA ASP A 734 -20.13 12.22 2.05
C ASP A 734 -20.48 13.73 1.94
N PRO A 735 -21.42 14.24 2.76
CA PRO A 735 -21.82 15.66 2.75
C PRO A 735 -20.65 16.64 2.96
N ARG A 736 -19.50 16.19 3.46
CA ARG A 736 -18.28 17.00 3.63
C ARG A 736 -17.68 17.52 2.31
N PHE A 737 -17.94 16.85 1.19
CA PHE A 737 -17.35 17.20 -0.12
C PHE A 737 -18.29 17.98 -1.05
N GLU A 738 -19.40 18.53 -0.52
CA GLU A 738 -20.33 19.32 -1.31
C GLU A 738 -19.73 20.63 -1.84
N GLN A 739 -18.77 21.20 -1.11
CA GLN A 739 -18.09 22.45 -1.46
C GLN A 739 -16.58 22.32 -1.36
N LEU A 740 -15.92 22.31 -2.52
CA LEU A 740 -14.48 22.22 -2.65
C LEU A 740 -13.89 23.54 -3.11
N PHE A 741 -12.72 23.88 -2.57
CA PHE A 741 -11.99 25.11 -2.83
C PHE A 741 -10.53 24.80 -3.19
N ASN A 742 -9.90 25.72 -3.94
CA ASN A 742 -8.49 25.69 -4.32
C ASN A 742 -8.00 24.30 -4.78
N ILE A 743 -8.71 23.74 -5.75
CA ILE A 743 -8.42 22.41 -6.28
C ILE A 743 -7.22 22.54 -7.22
N ARG A 744 -6.11 21.89 -6.89
CA ARG A 744 -4.95 21.75 -7.75
C ARG A 744 -4.94 20.36 -8.36
N LEU A 745 -5.09 20.28 -9.67
CA LEU A 745 -4.97 19.07 -10.45
C LEU A 745 -3.52 18.89 -10.88
N HIS A 746 -2.94 17.76 -10.49
CA HIS A 746 -1.61 17.34 -10.88
C HIS A 746 -1.70 16.21 -11.91
N PHE A 747 -0.87 16.29 -12.95
CA PHE A 747 -0.89 15.37 -14.08
C PHE A 747 0.47 14.71 -14.23
N VAL A 748 0.49 13.38 -14.22
CA VAL A 748 1.68 12.57 -14.47
C VAL A 748 1.45 11.74 -15.73
N LEU A 749 2.26 11.98 -16.75
CA LEU A 749 2.25 11.18 -17.97
C LEU A 749 2.78 9.77 -17.70
N THR A 750 2.16 8.76 -18.31
CA THR A 750 2.73 7.40 -18.35
C THR A 750 3.88 7.28 -19.34
N ASP A 751 3.97 8.19 -20.29
CA ASP A 751 4.90 8.15 -21.41
C ASP A 751 5.45 9.52 -21.82
N ASP A 752 6.46 9.51 -22.68
CA ASP A 752 7.19 10.70 -23.14
C ASP A 752 6.66 11.27 -24.47
N HIS A 753 5.48 10.82 -24.94
CA HIS A 753 4.89 11.31 -26.19
C HIS A 753 4.50 12.79 -26.13
N TYR A 754 4.26 13.33 -24.93
CA TYR A 754 3.90 14.72 -24.69
C TYR A 754 4.84 15.37 -23.66
N GLU A 755 4.98 16.70 -23.72
CA GLU A 755 5.67 17.43 -22.66
C GLU A 755 4.89 17.42 -21.34
N GLN A 756 5.62 17.52 -20.22
CA GLN A 756 5.01 17.57 -18.89
C GLN A 756 4.00 18.72 -18.77
N LEU A 757 2.80 18.36 -18.36
CA LEU A 757 1.71 19.30 -18.08
C LEU A 757 1.99 20.06 -16.79
N GLN A 758 1.66 21.34 -16.80
CA GLN A 758 1.65 22.15 -15.57
C GLN A 758 0.38 21.88 -14.76
N ASP A 759 0.50 22.02 -13.45
CA ASP A 759 -0.64 21.89 -12.53
C ASP A 759 -1.73 22.92 -12.88
N ILE A 760 -2.98 22.45 -12.92
CA ILE A 760 -4.13 23.31 -13.16
C ILE A 760 -4.83 23.62 -11.84
N ASN A 761 -5.02 24.90 -11.57
CA ASN A 761 -5.73 25.36 -10.37
C ASN A 761 -7.17 25.74 -10.72
N VAL A 762 -8.13 25.07 -10.10
CA VAL A 762 -9.57 25.36 -10.18
C VAL A 762 -10.00 25.98 -8.85
N PRO A 763 -10.60 27.18 -8.85
CA PRO A 763 -10.86 27.92 -7.62
C PRO A 763 -11.92 27.29 -6.72
N CYS A 764 -12.99 26.75 -7.30
CA CYS A 764 -14.06 26.09 -6.55
C CYS A 764 -14.89 25.13 -7.42
N VAL A 765 -15.43 24.09 -6.79
CA VAL A 765 -16.42 23.15 -7.37
C VAL A 765 -17.50 22.91 -6.31
N PHE A 766 -18.76 23.19 -6.66
CA PHE A 766 -19.91 23.05 -5.75
C PHE A 766 -20.99 22.15 -6.34
N LYS A 767 -21.60 21.33 -5.50
CA LYS A 767 -22.79 20.53 -5.86
C LYS A 767 -23.94 21.47 -6.23
N GLY A 768 -24.48 21.33 -7.45
CA GLY A 768 -25.60 22.15 -7.96
C GLY A 768 -25.20 23.42 -8.75
N ARG A 769 -23.91 23.71 -8.92
CA ARG A 769 -23.42 24.71 -9.90
C ARG A 769 -22.94 24.01 -11.16
N PRO A 770 -22.93 24.70 -12.33
CA PRO A 770 -22.34 24.12 -13.54
C PRO A 770 -20.87 23.76 -13.28
N PRO A 771 -20.41 22.55 -13.68
CA PRO A 771 -19.05 22.10 -13.45
C PRO A 771 -18.06 23.02 -14.21
N PRO A 772 -16.94 23.42 -13.59
CA PRO A 772 -15.95 24.25 -14.26
C PRO A 772 -15.29 23.47 -15.41
N VAL A 773 -15.05 24.16 -16.51
CA VAL A 773 -14.36 23.63 -17.68
C VAL A 773 -12.87 23.85 -17.54
N VAL A 774 -12.11 22.74 -17.53
CA VAL A 774 -10.66 22.67 -17.48
C VAL A 774 -10.13 22.49 -18.90
N GLN A 775 -9.15 23.29 -19.29
CA GLN A 775 -8.47 23.19 -20.59
C GLN A 775 -7.09 22.57 -20.40
N LEU A 776 -6.90 21.35 -20.88
CA LEU A 776 -5.61 20.68 -20.95
C LEU A 776 -4.91 21.08 -22.24
N ARG A 777 -3.77 21.78 -22.14
CA ARG A 777 -2.93 22.13 -23.29
C ARG A 777 -1.79 21.13 -23.39
N LEU A 778 -1.93 20.20 -24.32
CA LEU A 778 -0.97 19.14 -24.57
C LEU A 778 0.02 19.57 -25.64
N LYS A 779 1.31 19.39 -25.37
CA LYS A 779 2.39 19.64 -26.33
C LYS A 779 2.97 18.31 -26.78
N PRO A 780 2.49 17.74 -27.90
CA PRO A 780 3.00 16.48 -28.40
C PRO A 780 4.44 16.64 -28.91
N ARG A 781 5.30 15.74 -28.48
CA ARG A 781 6.58 15.44 -29.13
C ARG A 781 6.39 14.42 -30.26
N GLN A 782 5.42 13.53 -30.07
CA GLN A 782 5.01 12.52 -31.05
C GLN A 782 3.48 12.44 -31.08
N PRO A 783 2.86 12.24 -32.26
CA PRO A 783 1.41 12.21 -32.41
C PRO A 783 0.81 10.83 -32.04
N TYR A 784 1.15 10.32 -30.85
CA TYR A 784 0.67 9.04 -30.33
C TYR A 784 -0.36 9.23 -29.21
N PRO A 785 -1.25 8.26 -28.97
CA PRO A 785 -2.14 8.27 -27.81
C PRO A 785 -1.33 8.14 -26.50
N THR A 786 -1.82 8.75 -25.42
CA THR A 786 -1.17 8.74 -24.09
C THR A 786 -2.18 8.57 -22.98
N THR A 787 -1.72 8.12 -21.81
CA THR A 787 -2.52 8.07 -20.57
C THR A 787 -1.96 9.02 -19.53
N LEU A 788 -2.82 9.86 -18.97
CA LEU A 788 -2.49 10.84 -17.93
C LEU A 788 -3.03 10.35 -16.59
N ARG A 789 -2.14 10.06 -15.64
CA ARG A 789 -2.54 9.83 -14.25
C ARG A 789 -2.82 11.16 -13.59
N VAL A 790 -3.99 11.27 -12.95
CA VAL A 790 -4.46 12.54 -12.38
C VAL A 790 -4.63 12.39 -10.87
N SER A 791 -4.12 13.36 -10.12
CA SER A 791 -4.44 13.51 -8.70
C SER A 791 -4.87 14.93 -8.40
N ALA A 792 -5.65 15.11 -7.35
CA ALA A 792 -6.10 16.42 -6.92
C ALA A 792 -5.81 16.66 -5.45
N ILE A 793 -5.31 17.85 -5.15
CA ILE A 793 -5.25 18.39 -3.79
C ILE A 793 -6.28 19.51 -3.71
N PHE A 794 -7.17 19.47 -2.72
CA PHE A 794 -8.20 20.48 -2.55
C PHE A 794 -8.48 20.76 -1.07
N THR A 795 -9.10 21.90 -0.80
CA THR A 795 -9.55 22.26 0.55
C THR A 795 -11.06 22.19 0.66
N THR A 796 -11.57 21.62 1.75
CA THR A 796 -13.01 21.61 2.04
C THR A 796 -13.42 22.86 2.81
N GLN A 797 -14.73 23.08 2.94
CA GLN A 797 -15.29 24.18 3.75
C GLN A 797 -14.79 24.17 5.21
N ASP A 798 -14.40 23.01 5.71
CA ASP A 798 -13.90 22.81 7.08
C ASP A 798 -12.41 23.22 7.24
N GLY A 799 -11.76 23.64 6.15
CA GLY A 799 -10.38 24.13 6.15
C GLY A 799 -9.31 23.03 6.14
N PHE A 800 -9.69 21.77 5.93
CA PHE A 800 -8.76 20.65 5.77
C PHE A 800 -8.31 20.51 4.31
N SER A 801 -7.04 20.15 4.12
CA SER A 801 -6.48 19.80 2.81
C SER A 801 -6.56 18.30 2.60
N TRP A 802 -7.11 17.89 1.45
CA TRP A 802 -7.27 16.50 1.08
C TRP A 802 -6.51 16.19 -0.21
N HIS A 803 -6.02 14.96 -0.33
CA HIS A 803 -5.46 14.40 -1.54
C HIS A 803 -6.33 13.24 -2.01
N THR A 804 -6.76 13.29 -3.27
CA THR A 804 -7.57 12.25 -3.91
C THR A 804 -6.96 11.83 -5.25
N PRO A 805 -6.80 10.53 -5.52
CA PRO A 805 -6.50 10.05 -6.86
C PRO A 805 -7.75 10.14 -7.74
N LEU A 806 -7.60 10.55 -9.00
CA LEU A 806 -8.68 10.60 -10.00
C LEU A 806 -8.53 9.44 -10.98
N PRO A 807 -9.61 9.06 -11.70
CA PRO A 807 -9.50 8.15 -12.84
C PRO A 807 -8.53 8.70 -13.90
N ASP A 808 -7.77 7.79 -14.52
CA ASP A 808 -6.81 8.14 -15.56
C ASP A 808 -7.52 8.75 -16.79
N VAL A 809 -6.88 9.77 -17.38
CA VAL A 809 -7.39 10.44 -18.57
C VAL A 809 -6.65 9.90 -19.79
N HIS A 810 -7.38 9.21 -20.66
CA HIS A 810 -6.84 8.68 -21.92
C HIS A 810 -7.00 9.72 -23.05
N VAL A 811 -5.89 10.08 -23.68
CA VAL A 811 -5.87 10.92 -24.87
C VAL A 811 -5.85 10.00 -26.10
N ALA A 812 -6.97 9.96 -26.82
CA ALA A 812 -7.14 9.11 -27.99
C ALA A 812 -6.47 9.72 -29.23
N PHE A 813 -6.10 8.89 -30.20
CA PHE A 813 -5.44 9.33 -31.44
C PHE A 813 -6.23 10.42 -32.19
N GLN A 814 -7.55 10.26 -32.34
CA GLN A 814 -8.44 11.23 -32.99
C GLN A 814 -8.44 12.63 -32.34
N GLN A 815 -8.05 12.74 -31.07
CA GLN A 815 -8.02 14.00 -30.34
C GLN A 815 -6.76 14.82 -30.67
N SER A 816 -5.78 14.23 -31.34
CA SER A 816 -4.58 14.92 -31.84
C SER A 816 -4.78 15.59 -33.20
N PHE A 817 -5.93 15.36 -33.86
CA PHE A 817 -6.21 15.85 -35.20
C PHE A 817 -6.46 17.35 -35.18
N LEU A 818 -5.62 18.10 -35.88
CA LEU A 818 -5.80 19.54 -36.07
C LEU A 818 -6.01 19.86 -37.55
N PRO A 819 -6.79 20.91 -37.87
CA PRO A 819 -6.83 21.46 -39.22
C PRO A 819 -5.44 22.02 -39.54
N VAL A 820 -5.08 22.01 -40.83
CA VAL A 820 -3.80 22.54 -41.28
C VAL A 820 -3.64 23.99 -40.84
N PRO A 821 -2.56 24.32 -40.11
CA PRO A 821 -2.33 25.68 -39.67
C PRO A 821 -1.88 26.48 -40.90
N THR A 822 -2.86 27.12 -41.55
CA THR A 822 -2.63 27.95 -42.74
C THR A 822 -2.77 29.42 -42.37
N PRO A 823 -1.97 30.32 -42.96
CA PRO A 823 -2.14 31.75 -42.79
C PRO A 823 -3.57 32.18 -43.12
N PRO A 824 -4.17 33.11 -42.36
CA PRO A 824 -5.54 33.56 -42.59
C PRO A 824 -5.76 34.27 -43.95
N SER A 825 -4.68 34.59 -44.67
CA SER A 825 -4.68 35.17 -46.02
C SER A 825 -4.84 34.14 -47.15
N TRP A 826 -4.79 32.83 -46.87
CA TRP A 826 -4.84 31.79 -47.90
C TRP A 826 -6.27 31.47 -48.34
N SER A 827 -6.49 31.43 -49.65
CA SER A 827 -7.75 30.98 -50.27
C SER A 827 -7.92 29.46 -50.16
N GLY A 828 -9.15 28.97 -50.37
CA GLY A 828 -9.42 27.52 -50.47
C GLY A 828 -8.61 26.84 -51.58
N GLU A 829 -8.31 27.55 -52.67
CA GLU A 829 -7.48 27.06 -53.76
C GLU A 829 -6.00 26.88 -53.35
N ALA A 830 -5.45 27.79 -52.53
CA ALA A 830 -4.10 27.64 -51.99
C ALA A 830 -3.96 26.41 -51.08
N ARG A 831 -4.99 26.09 -50.29
CA ARG A 831 -5.03 24.86 -49.47
C ARG A 831 -5.08 23.58 -50.33
N LEU A 832 -5.81 23.62 -51.43
CA LEU A 832 -5.86 22.52 -52.41
C LEU A 832 -4.52 22.32 -53.11
N GLN A 833 -3.83 23.40 -53.48
CA GLN A 833 -2.48 23.33 -54.04
C GLN A 833 -1.48 22.75 -53.03
N LEU A 834 -1.57 23.13 -51.75
CA LEU A 834 -0.76 22.53 -50.68
C LEU A 834 -1.00 21.01 -50.59
N PHE A 835 -2.27 20.58 -50.60
CA PHE A 835 -2.64 19.17 -50.51
C PHE A 835 -2.03 18.34 -51.65
N GLU A 836 -2.12 18.79 -52.91
CA GLU A 836 -1.57 18.04 -54.05
C GLU A 836 -0.04 18.00 -54.03
N ARG A 837 0.62 19.10 -53.65
CA ARG A 837 2.09 19.11 -53.54
C ARG A 837 2.59 18.17 -52.43
N LEU A 838 1.93 18.15 -51.27
CA LEU A 838 2.25 17.21 -50.18
C LEU A 838 1.94 15.76 -50.59
N TRP A 839 0.85 15.53 -51.32
CA TRP A 839 0.51 14.20 -51.83
C TRP A 839 1.56 13.68 -52.81
N GLU A 840 2.01 14.50 -53.76
CA GLU A 840 3.07 14.15 -54.72
C GLU A 840 4.40 13.85 -54.03
N GLU A 841 4.79 14.63 -53.02
CA GLU A 841 6.03 14.44 -52.26
C GLU A 841 5.99 13.14 -51.43
N ILE A 842 4.92 12.90 -50.67
CA ILE A 842 4.78 11.70 -49.84
C ILE A 842 4.62 10.44 -50.71
N SER A 843 3.98 10.55 -51.87
CA SER A 843 3.85 9.45 -52.83
C SER A 843 5.15 9.14 -53.59
N SER A 844 6.19 9.98 -53.49
CA SER A 844 7.47 9.80 -54.18
C SER A 844 8.45 8.84 -53.47
N GLU A 845 8.00 8.15 -52.40
CA GLU A 845 8.72 7.10 -51.65
C GLU A 845 10.11 7.51 -51.13
N THR A 846 10.27 8.73 -50.60
CA THR A 846 11.51 9.12 -49.91
C THR A 846 11.38 8.97 -48.39
N GLY A 847 12.10 8.01 -47.81
CA GLY A 847 12.27 7.88 -46.36
C GLY A 847 11.07 7.28 -45.61
N ASP A 848 10.61 7.98 -44.56
CA ASP A 848 9.55 7.52 -43.63
C ASP A 848 8.11 7.67 -44.17
N CYS A 849 7.96 8.17 -45.41
CA CYS A 849 6.69 8.36 -46.10
C CYS A 849 6.06 7.02 -46.52
N ALA A 850 4.74 6.89 -46.35
CA ALA A 850 4.02 5.67 -46.73
C ALA A 850 2.62 5.97 -47.29
N VAL A 851 2.21 5.16 -48.26
CA VAL A 851 0.87 5.19 -48.87
C VAL A 851 0.16 3.87 -48.56
N SER A 852 -1.12 3.96 -48.17
CA SER A 852 -1.97 2.83 -47.83
C SER A 852 -3.34 2.96 -48.49
N LEU A 853 -4.05 1.86 -48.68
CA LEU A 853 -5.41 1.81 -49.18
C LEU A 853 -6.30 1.10 -48.16
N PHE A 854 -7.37 1.77 -47.73
CA PHE A 854 -8.41 1.19 -46.89
C PHE A 854 -9.72 1.13 -47.68
N CYS A 855 -10.33 -0.05 -47.76
CA CYS A 855 -11.58 -0.28 -48.49
C CYS A 855 -12.67 -0.74 -47.54
N CYS A 856 -13.86 -0.13 -47.62
CA CYS A 856 -15.03 -0.58 -46.86
C CYS A 856 -16.31 -0.51 -47.71
N GLN A 857 -17.30 -1.32 -47.33
CA GLN A 857 -18.63 -1.31 -47.94
C GLN A 857 -19.49 -0.29 -47.20
N LEU A 858 -19.72 0.87 -47.80
CA LEU A 858 -20.58 1.93 -47.28
C LEU A 858 -21.49 2.43 -48.41
N GLN A 859 -22.74 2.74 -48.08
CA GLN A 859 -23.62 3.42 -49.05
C GLN A 859 -23.22 4.90 -49.17
N GLU A 860 -23.49 5.51 -50.34
CA GLU A 860 -23.16 6.92 -50.61
C GLU A 860 -23.81 7.89 -49.60
N ALA A 861 -25.02 7.58 -49.12
CA ALA A 861 -25.69 8.35 -48.08
C ALA A 861 -24.96 8.27 -46.72
N GLU A 862 -24.44 7.10 -46.35
CA GLU A 862 -23.69 6.87 -45.11
C GLU A 862 -22.31 7.54 -45.17
N LEU A 863 -21.69 7.56 -46.36
CA LEU A 863 -20.43 8.27 -46.60
C LEU A 863 -20.56 9.77 -46.35
N ASN A 864 -21.64 10.40 -46.83
CA ASN A 864 -21.89 11.83 -46.63
C ASN A 864 -22.13 12.16 -45.14
N VAL A 865 -22.82 11.29 -44.40
CA VAL A 865 -23.01 11.43 -42.94
C VAL A 865 -21.68 11.29 -42.19
N LEU A 866 -20.85 10.32 -42.57
CA LEU A 866 -19.54 10.07 -41.98
C LEU A 866 -18.59 11.25 -42.21
N VAL A 867 -18.52 11.77 -43.45
CA VAL A 867 -17.74 12.96 -43.79
C VAL A 867 -18.25 14.18 -43.00
N GLY A 868 -19.57 14.35 -42.91
CA GLY A 868 -20.19 15.44 -42.15
C GLY A 868 -19.85 15.41 -40.65
N LYS A 869 -19.83 14.22 -40.02
CA LYS A 869 -19.61 14.05 -38.58
C LYS A 869 -18.13 14.08 -38.19
N HIS A 870 -17.25 13.45 -38.97
CA HIS A 870 -15.85 13.21 -38.57
C HIS A 870 -14.80 13.98 -39.38
N PHE A 871 -15.07 14.33 -40.64
CA PHE A 871 -14.07 14.90 -41.56
C PHE A 871 -14.31 16.35 -41.99
N CYS A 872 -15.52 16.87 -41.78
CA CYS A 872 -15.92 18.24 -42.12
C CYS A 872 -14.90 19.33 -41.72
N PRO A 873 -14.33 19.36 -40.49
CA PRO A 873 -13.37 20.41 -40.11
C PRO A 873 -11.99 20.28 -40.78
N PHE A 874 -11.71 19.15 -41.45
CA PHE A 874 -10.42 18.84 -42.06
C PHE A 874 -10.49 18.75 -43.60
N LEU A 875 -11.64 19.10 -44.18
CA LEU A 875 -11.92 18.97 -45.60
C LEU A 875 -11.28 20.13 -46.39
N VAL A 876 -10.56 19.79 -47.46
CA VAL A 876 -9.86 20.75 -48.34
C VAL A 876 -10.55 20.89 -49.70
N SER A 877 -11.24 19.84 -50.17
CA SER A 877 -12.08 19.89 -51.38
C SER A 877 -13.34 20.75 -51.18
N HIS A 878 -13.93 21.27 -52.25
CA HIS A 878 -15.25 21.88 -52.13
C HIS A 878 -16.30 20.79 -51.83
N PRO A 879 -17.23 21.00 -50.88
CA PRO A 879 -18.25 20.02 -50.52
C PRO A 879 -19.25 19.69 -51.64
N ALA A 880 -19.17 20.40 -52.79
CA ALA A 880 -20.00 20.20 -53.97
C ALA A 880 -19.33 19.31 -55.05
N ASN A 881 -18.11 18.82 -54.85
CA ASN A 881 -17.49 17.82 -55.72
C ASN A 881 -17.94 16.43 -55.27
N GLU A 882 -18.82 15.79 -56.05
CA GLU A 882 -19.42 14.49 -55.71
C GLU A 882 -18.47 13.30 -55.92
N ASP A 883 -17.39 13.46 -56.69
CA ASP A 883 -16.54 12.34 -57.12
C ASP A 883 -15.36 12.00 -56.17
N GLU A 884 -14.82 12.97 -55.42
CA GLU A 884 -13.63 12.78 -54.58
C GLU A 884 -13.57 13.77 -53.40
N PHE A 885 -13.56 13.26 -52.17
CA PHE A 885 -13.31 14.07 -50.97
C PHE A 885 -11.83 14.05 -50.59
N ARG A 886 -11.28 15.23 -50.30
CA ARG A 886 -9.87 15.41 -49.91
C ARG A 886 -9.80 15.95 -48.49
N VAL A 887 -9.21 15.17 -47.61
CA VAL A 887 -9.12 15.47 -46.17
C VAL A 887 -7.65 15.53 -45.77
N LEU A 888 -7.29 16.54 -44.98
CA LEU A 888 -5.92 16.71 -44.51
C LEU A 888 -5.88 16.95 -43.01
N PHE A 889 -5.30 16.00 -42.29
CA PHE A 889 -5.01 16.12 -40.87
C PHE A 889 -3.59 16.58 -40.68
N PHE A 890 -3.45 17.60 -39.84
CA PHE A 890 -2.17 18.00 -39.30
C PHE A 890 -2.01 17.42 -37.90
N LEU A 891 -0.89 16.73 -37.68
CA LEU A 891 -0.54 16.02 -36.47
C LEU A 891 0.73 16.65 -35.88
N PRO A 892 0.63 17.45 -34.81
CA PRO A 892 1.80 18.10 -34.23
C PRO A 892 2.82 17.05 -33.71
N PRO A 893 4.13 17.30 -33.82
CA PRO A 893 4.75 18.59 -34.12
C PRO A 893 4.85 18.94 -35.62
N GLN A 894 5.05 17.99 -36.53
CA GLN A 894 5.27 18.24 -37.97
C GLN A 894 4.78 17.09 -38.89
N SER A 895 3.87 16.23 -38.42
CA SER A 895 3.37 15.10 -39.19
C SER A 895 2.07 15.43 -39.94
N HIS A 896 1.85 14.79 -41.08
CA HIS A 896 0.71 15.04 -41.97
C HIS A 896 0.07 13.72 -42.40
N LEU A 897 -1.26 13.68 -42.36
CA LEU A 897 -2.04 12.55 -42.84
C LEU A 897 -3.06 13.04 -43.87
N LEU A 898 -2.90 12.62 -45.11
CA LEU A 898 -3.74 12.97 -46.24
C LEU A 898 -4.67 11.80 -46.58
N LEU A 899 -5.94 12.09 -46.85
CA LEU A 899 -6.91 11.11 -47.37
C LEU A 899 -7.52 11.61 -48.69
N LYS A 900 -7.55 10.74 -49.71
CA LYS A 900 -8.47 10.88 -50.86
C LYS A 900 -9.51 9.78 -50.78
N VAL A 901 -10.77 10.17 -50.66
CA VAL A 901 -11.92 9.27 -50.50
C VAL A 901 -12.73 9.27 -51.79
N ARG A 902 -12.93 8.09 -52.39
CA ARG A 902 -13.66 7.90 -53.66
C ARG A 902 -14.72 6.83 -53.51
N SER A 903 -15.89 7.05 -54.11
CA SER A 903 -16.93 6.03 -54.22
C SER A 903 -16.77 5.28 -55.54
N GLU A 904 -16.53 3.97 -55.49
CA GLU A 904 -16.55 3.07 -56.65
C GLU A 904 -17.76 2.11 -56.56
N VAL A 905 -18.10 1.46 -57.67
CA VAL A 905 -19.39 0.76 -57.91
C VAL A 905 -19.79 -0.24 -56.80
N ASP A 906 -18.83 -0.82 -56.07
CA ASP A 906 -19.07 -1.81 -55.00
C ASP A 906 -18.39 -1.48 -53.64
N ALA A 907 -17.60 -0.41 -53.53
CA ALA A 907 -16.86 -0.06 -52.29
C ALA A 907 -16.40 1.40 -52.25
N VAL A 908 -16.19 1.93 -51.04
CA VAL A 908 -15.55 3.24 -50.82
C VAL A 908 -14.05 3.02 -50.59
N HIS A 909 -13.23 3.71 -51.36
CA HIS A 909 -11.77 3.67 -51.29
C HIS A 909 -11.23 4.89 -50.54
N PHE A 910 -10.57 4.65 -49.41
CA PHE A 910 -9.79 5.62 -48.64
C PHE A 910 -8.32 5.41 -48.96
N SER A 911 -7.78 6.20 -49.89
CA SER A 911 -6.33 6.24 -50.10
C SER A 911 -5.71 7.18 -49.09
N ILE A 912 -4.70 6.68 -48.37
CA ILE A 912 -4.05 7.34 -47.23
C ILE A 912 -2.60 7.60 -47.60
N ALA A 913 -2.11 8.82 -47.40
CA ALA A 913 -0.70 9.16 -47.50
C ALA A 913 -0.24 9.82 -46.20
N SER A 914 0.84 9.32 -45.60
CA SER A 914 1.40 9.82 -44.34
C SER A 914 2.91 10.01 -44.48
N ASP A 915 3.45 11.06 -43.87
CA ASP A 915 4.90 11.29 -43.76
C ASP A 915 5.58 10.42 -42.67
N SER A 916 4.78 9.71 -41.87
CA SER A 916 5.25 8.71 -40.91
C SER A 916 4.46 7.40 -41.07
N TRP A 917 5.16 6.33 -41.46
CA TRP A 917 4.57 5.00 -41.63
C TRP A 917 3.98 4.42 -40.33
N GLN A 918 4.50 4.82 -39.16
CA GLN A 918 4.07 4.34 -37.84
C GLN A 918 2.64 4.75 -37.48
N LEU A 919 2.08 5.75 -38.18
CA LEU A 919 0.71 6.22 -37.99
C LEU A 919 -0.33 5.39 -38.74
N LEU A 920 0.08 4.58 -39.73
CA LEU A 920 -0.84 3.78 -40.56
C LEU A 920 -1.71 2.78 -39.77
N PRO A 921 -1.20 2.06 -38.76
CA PRO A 921 -2.03 1.17 -37.95
C PRO A 921 -3.08 1.94 -37.12
N LEU A 922 -2.73 3.14 -36.63
CA LEU A 922 -3.60 3.98 -35.80
C LEU A 922 -4.73 4.62 -36.61
N ILE A 923 -4.44 5.05 -37.85
CA ILE A 923 -5.49 5.54 -38.74
C ILE A 923 -6.37 4.40 -39.24
N ASN A 924 -5.82 3.20 -39.51
CA ASN A 924 -6.62 2.04 -39.88
C ASN A 924 -7.58 1.64 -38.77
N SER A 925 -7.14 1.61 -37.51
CA SER A 925 -8.02 1.31 -36.38
C SER A 925 -9.10 2.38 -36.18
N TYR A 926 -8.75 3.66 -36.36
CA TYR A 926 -9.72 4.76 -36.36
C TYR A 926 -10.74 4.67 -37.50
N LEU A 927 -10.31 4.37 -38.73
CA LEU A 927 -11.23 4.21 -39.86
C LEU A 927 -12.13 3.00 -39.65
N LEU A 928 -11.61 1.89 -39.09
CA LEU A 928 -12.44 0.74 -38.72
C LEU A 928 -13.51 1.12 -37.70
N THR A 929 -13.20 1.88 -36.65
CA THR A 929 -14.21 2.27 -35.63
C THR A 929 -15.27 3.20 -36.21
N VAL A 930 -14.89 4.17 -37.04
CA VAL A 930 -15.84 5.12 -37.63
C VAL A 930 -16.68 4.49 -38.74
N THR A 931 -16.16 3.49 -39.46
CA THR A 931 -16.90 2.80 -40.54
C THR A 931 -17.72 1.59 -40.06
N SER A 932 -17.42 1.03 -38.88
CA SER A 932 -18.15 -0.11 -38.28
C SER A 932 -19.28 0.27 -37.32
N SER A 933 -19.54 1.57 -37.11
CA SER A 933 -20.66 2.05 -36.29
C SER A 933 -21.90 2.35 -37.15
N PRO A 934 -22.80 1.40 -37.40
CA PRO A 934 -24.17 1.72 -37.77
C PRO A 934 -24.89 2.12 -36.48
N GLU A 935 -24.80 3.40 -36.08
CA GLU A 935 -25.68 3.88 -35.01
C GLU A 935 -27.09 4.02 -35.60
N ASP A 936 -27.93 3.07 -35.22
CA ASP A 936 -29.39 3.06 -35.20
C ASP A 936 -30.07 4.34 -35.73
N THR A 937 -30.59 4.24 -36.94
CA THR A 937 -31.73 5.03 -37.38
C THR A 937 -32.98 4.62 -36.58
N THR A 938 -33.10 5.03 -35.33
CA THR A 938 -34.41 5.20 -34.65
C THR A 938 -34.28 6.08 -33.38
N SER A 939 -34.99 7.22 -33.43
CA SER A 939 -35.53 8.06 -32.35
C SER A 939 -34.59 8.79 -31.38
#